data_AF-A0A182F4X0-F1
#
_entry.id   AF-A0A182F4X0-F1
#
_cell.length_a   1.000
_cell.length_b   1.000
_cell.length_c   1.000
_cell.angle_alpha   90.00
_cell.angle_beta   90.00
_cell.angle_gamma   90.00
#
_symmetry.space_group_name_H-M   'P 1'
#
loop_
_entity.id
_entity.type
_entity.pdbx_description
1 polymer ?
#
loop_
_entity_poly.entity_id
_entity_poly.type
_entity_poly.pdbx_seq_one_letter_code
_entity_poly.pdbx_strand_id
1 'polypeptide(L)'
;MSSNQSVNGSGMVVTADNHPQQQQQQQQPTFKLWGGRYTKTTDHVLAKVNNSLSVDKRLYAQDIDGSIAYAKCLAEAGLLTQSEYKVIVYGLETCRAEWSKGTIKLLPRDEDVHTVNERRLCEIIGPQIAGKLHTGRSRNEQVVVDMKLWMRDAIRDLQQQLLELMRASCEVAERYLDVLMPGYTHMQRGQPVRFSHWLLSYAFYFREDFARFSEFSRRMNVLPLGSGALAGNPFNINRHTLAADLGFDDVSQNSMNVVSDRDFVVEFNFLCTLVAVHMSRLAEDLILYSTKEFNFIELSEEYTTGSSLMPQKRNPDSLELIRGMTGPVFGQHCGILMTLKGLPSTYNKDLQGDKSAMFGVYDQLQLGLTLITGIIRTMRVDEDRCLSALGYEMLATDMAYYLVRRGIPFREAHHISGEVVAHSEKVKIPINKLTLEDLQEISPHFDESISRIWNYENSVEQYTVVGGTSKLSVQEQIRTLRAFIETFTIPAASMDVTVEDFCEETNFSESPCPSPFDANILLNMGFLQINGRFTPHSGHSSVCSTRSCSLAATPVPPEAAPSETGTGPQLTVPDDRDGSSGVPRARKCSLVAVPTEATKFEISGRATPVFTWNPIPTSANVIYALSETKQQIVFSQLEQEAETETEGSISGVSSDAESECELEHDDDDEPRARQSERKEPAADRKQKEASKDNNNMYPNCDVNVWLRSCEQEIVQPIEGTVKGTVPEWLNGSLLRNGPGSLKVGDMMFNHLFDSSALLHRFNINEGKVTYQCRFLKSDAYKKNTAARRIVVTEFGTSAVPDPCQTIFQKVAAIFNKPGVNNSDNAMISIYPFGDEFFAFTESPIIHRIDPETLDTEAKLNVSDYVGIVNHTSHPHVMSDGTVYNLGCSVTKTGPAYTIICFPHGEGMFENARIVASVPARWKFHPGYMHTFGITENFYVIVEQPLSVSVPTMVVSQIRNKPMAAALKWFESQQTYIYLLDRDTGELRHTYHTDPFFYLHIINQYEQEGHVVLDICCYKDPAMLNCMYVETMRDMQNNPDYAKMFRGRPLRFVLPLQKQKSAAGSNGKLPRGVSVDDASWTDMWQHLADGAEKESPAEDRQSSAGLVLQNLVRLAGTKATAYIMPNRTIFCKPELLCDLGCETPRIYYECHLGRPYRYFYAISSDVDASNPGTLIKVDVVSKSRLTWCEENVYPSEPIFVPGPDPQSEDDGVVLAAMVWGRDEENRAGLLVLDAKTFTELGRCEFTTPGPVPKCLHGWFQPSQPK
;
A
#
# COMPACT_ATOMS: atom_id res chain seq x y z
N MET A 1 57.38 -34.35 14.09
CA MET A 1 58.31 -35.50 14.12
C MET A 1 58.75 -35.79 12.70
N SER A 2 60.06 -35.72 12.47
CA SER A 2 60.90 -36.32 11.40
C SER A 2 60.36 -36.54 9.97
N SER A 3 60.96 -35.76 9.05
CA SER A 3 61.85 -36.18 7.93
C SER A 3 61.32 -36.39 6.49
N ASN A 4 61.73 -35.43 5.63
CA ASN A 4 62.55 -35.54 4.40
C ASN A 4 62.09 -36.35 3.18
N GLN A 5 61.97 -35.66 2.03
CA GLN A 5 62.99 -35.50 0.94
C GLN A 5 62.36 -34.57 -0.15
N SER A 6 62.80 -33.37 -0.55
CA SER A 6 64.09 -32.79 -1.02
C SER A 6 64.55 -33.44 -2.36
N VAL A 7 64.85 -32.73 -3.47
CA VAL A 7 65.77 -31.59 -3.65
C VAL A 7 65.66 -30.97 -5.08
N ASN A 8 65.73 -29.63 -5.14
CA ASN A 8 66.42 -28.65 -6.03
C ASN A 8 66.77 -29.00 -7.49
N GLY A 9 66.84 -28.08 -8.46
CA GLY A 9 66.88 -26.61 -8.45
C GLY A 9 67.91 -26.09 -9.46
N SER A 10 67.64 -24.89 -10.00
CA SER A 10 68.56 -23.89 -10.60
C SER A 10 69.28 -24.15 -11.94
N GLY A 11 69.21 -23.14 -12.84
CA GLY A 11 70.23 -22.89 -13.88
C GLY A 11 69.73 -22.19 -15.16
N MET A 12 69.69 -20.86 -15.17
CA MET A 12 69.61 -20.01 -16.39
C MET A 12 70.92 -20.08 -17.18
N VAL A 13 70.88 -20.19 -18.51
CA VAL A 13 71.76 -19.47 -19.47
C VAL A 13 71.03 -19.31 -20.83
N VAL A 14 71.12 -18.09 -21.37
CA VAL A 14 70.59 -17.60 -22.65
C VAL A 14 71.58 -17.84 -23.80
N THR A 15 71.10 -18.20 -25.00
CA THR A 15 71.68 -17.73 -26.28
C THR A 15 70.61 -17.67 -27.39
N ALA A 16 70.80 -16.72 -28.29
CA ALA A 16 69.86 -16.20 -29.29
C ALA A 16 70.01 -16.80 -30.70
N ASP A 17 69.04 -16.42 -31.55
CA ASP A 17 69.03 -16.29 -33.02
C ASP A 17 68.83 -17.54 -33.91
N ASN A 18 67.66 -17.59 -34.56
CA ASN A 18 67.56 -17.44 -36.03
C ASN A 18 66.09 -17.35 -36.53
N HIS A 19 65.77 -16.25 -37.21
CA HIS A 19 64.57 -16.07 -38.05
C HIS A 19 64.58 -17.04 -39.25
N PRO A 20 63.42 -17.46 -39.79
CA PRO A 20 62.88 -16.71 -40.93
C PRO A 20 61.33 -16.71 -41.12
N GLN A 21 60.90 -15.70 -41.87
CA GLN A 21 59.68 -15.60 -42.70
C GLN A 21 58.35 -15.25 -42.02
N GLN A 22 58.08 -13.94 -42.04
CA GLN A 22 56.74 -13.37 -42.05
C GLN A 22 55.95 -13.89 -43.25
N GLN A 23 55.05 -14.85 -43.02
CA GLN A 23 53.83 -14.95 -43.81
C GLN A 23 52.81 -14.00 -43.20
N GLN A 24 52.48 -12.94 -43.94
CA GLN A 24 51.29 -12.13 -43.68
C GLN A 24 50.05 -13.02 -43.86
N GLN A 25 49.63 -13.70 -42.79
CA GLN A 25 48.22 -14.07 -42.68
C GLN A 25 47.45 -12.78 -42.45
N GLN A 26 46.83 -12.29 -43.51
CA GLN A 26 45.76 -11.30 -43.43
C GLN A 26 44.77 -11.80 -42.37
N GLN A 27 44.77 -11.14 -41.21
CA GLN A 27 43.71 -11.31 -40.22
C GLN A 27 42.40 -10.99 -40.93
N GLN A 28 41.56 -12.01 -41.13
CA GLN A 28 40.18 -11.78 -41.53
C GLN A 28 39.57 -10.78 -40.54
N PRO A 29 38.89 -9.72 -41.02
CA PRO A 29 38.31 -8.73 -40.15
C PRO A 29 37.39 -9.43 -39.15
N THR A 30 37.63 -9.19 -37.86
CA THR A 30 36.82 -9.74 -36.78
C THR A 30 35.41 -9.19 -36.92
N PHE A 31 34.44 -10.04 -37.27
CA PHE A 31 33.03 -9.65 -37.36
C PHE A 31 32.52 -9.38 -35.94
N LYS A 32 32.66 -8.12 -35.51
CA LYS A 32 32.02 -7.56 -34.32
C LYS A 32 31.12 -6.42 -34.79
N LEU A 33 29.88 -6.41 -34.31
CA LEU A 33 28.89 -5.38 -34.64
C LEU A 33 29.26 -4.01 -34.06
N TRP A 34 30.19 -4.00 -33.10
CA TRP A 34 30.84 -2.84 -32.52
C TRP A 34 32.33 -3.15 -32.42
N GLY A 35 33.21 -2.27 -32.93
CA GLY A 35 34.63 -2.61 -32.98
C GLY A 35 35.56 -1.62 -33.68
N GLY A 36 35.05 -0.81 -34.63
CA GLY A 36 35.88 0.14 -35.39
C GLY A 36 36.62 1.20 -34.55
N ARG A 37 36.24 1.37 -33.28
CA ARG A 37 36.86 2.29 -32.32
C ARG A 37 37.95 1.64 -31.43
N TYR A 38 38.01 0.31 -31.34
CA TYR A 38 38.86 -0.38 -30.37
C TYR A 38 40.13 -0.91 -31.04
N THR A 39 41.29 -0.54 -30.49
CA THR A 39 42.62 -0.97 -30.97
C THR A 39 43.13 -2.24 -30.30
N LYS A 40 42.44 -2.72 -29.26
CA LYS A 40 42.77 -3.94 -28.50
C LYS A 40 41.57 -4.89 -28.44
N THR A 41 41.83 -6.18 -28.27
CA THR A 41 40.79 -7.20 -28.06
C THR A 41 40.18 -7.07 -26.66
N THR A 42 38.90 -7.39 -26.53
CA THR A 42 38.18 -7.47 -25.24
C THR A 42 38.85 -8.50 -24.33
N ASP A 43 38.99 -8.20 -23.04
CA ASP A 43 39.48 -9.16 -22.06
C ASP A 43 38.58 -10.41 -21.99
N HIS A 44 39.20 -11.56 -21.76
CA HIS A 44 38.53 -12.86 -21.75
C HIS A 44 37.51 -13.03 -20.60
N VAL A 45 37.72 -12.40 -19.43
CA VAL A 45 36.77 -12.42 -18.32
C VAL A 45 35.56 -11.56 -18.66
N LEU A 46 35.80 -10.34 -19.16
CA LEU A 46 34.72 -9.46 -19.61
C LEU A 46 33.89 -10.10 -20.72
N ALA A 47 34.52 -10.79 -21.67
CA ALA A 47 33.83 -11.50 -22.74
C ALA A 47 32.88 -12.59 -22.20
N LYS A 48 33.25 -13.29 -21.12
CA LYS A 48 32.39 -14.30 -20.49
C LYS A 48 31.20 -13.68 -19.75
N VAL A 49 31.43 -12.60 -18.99
CA VAL A 49 30.36 -11.92 -18.23
C VAL A 49 29.37 -11.22 -19.16
N ASN A 50 29.85 -10.66 -20.26
CA ASN A 50 29.05 -9.90 -21.22
C ASN A 50 28.21 -10.78 -22.16
N ASN A 51 28.57 -12.05 -22.32
CA ASN A 51 27.91 -12.99 -23.22
C ASN A 51 26.54 -13.42 -22.66
N SER A 52 25.47 -13.20 -23.42
CA SER A 52 24.12 -13.64 -23.06
C SER A 52 23.59 -14.80 -23.88
N LEU A 53 24.37 -15.34 -24.82
CA LEU A 53 23.95 -16.38 -25.75
C LEU A 53 23.45 -17.66 -25.07
N SER A 54 23.96 -17.98 -23.88
CA SER A 54 23.48 -19.13 -23.09
C SER A 54 22.00 -19.00 -22.68
N VAL A 55 21.51 -17.76 -22.55
CA VAL A 55 20.16 -17.40 -22.11
C VAL A 55 19.30 -16.93 -23.28
N ASP A 56 19.79 -15.94 -24.05
CA ASP A 56 19.00 -15.21 -25.06
C ASP A 56 18.81 -15.96 -26.38
N LYS A 57 19.52 -17.07 -26.62
CA LYS A 57 19.25 -17.95 -27.76
C LYS A 57 17.78 -18.40 -27.85
N ARG A 58 17.03 -18.34 -26.75
CA ARG A 58 15.58 -18.59 -26.71
C ARG A 58 14.77 -17.61 -27.55
N LEU A 59 15.30 -16.42 -27.83
CA LEU A 59 14.66 -15.35 -28.59
C LEU A 59 14.93 -15.44 -30.10
N TYR A 60 15.58 -16.50 -30.60
CA TYR A 60 15.99 -16.56 -32.00
C TYR A 60 14.83 -16.41 -32.98
N ALA A 61 13.65 -16.96 -32.64
CA ALA A 61 12.48 -16.92 -33.51
C ALA A 61 11.94 -15.49 -33.60
N GLN A 62 11.78 -14.85 -32.44
CA GLN A 62 11.29 -13.49 -32.32
C GLN A 62 12.25 -12.47 -32.97
N ASP A 63 13.57 -12.64 -32.83
CA ASP A 63 14.56 -11.80 -33.51
C ASP A 63 14.46 -11.90 -35.04
N ILE A 64 14.20 -13.11 -35.55
CA ILE A 64 14.01 -13.34 -36.99
C ILE A 64 12.70 -12.70 -37.45
N ASP A 65 11.59 -12.87 -36.71
CA ASP A 65 10.30 -12.23 -37.03
C ASP A 65 10.42 -10.70 -37.06
N GLY A 66 11.02 -10.12 -36.01
CA GLY A 66 11.29 -8.68 -35.94
C GLY A 66 12.20 -8.21 -37.07
N SER A 67 13.19 -9.01 -37.47
CA SER A 67 14.09 -8.70 -38.58
C SER A 67 13.42 -8.77 -39.95
N ILE A 68 12.52 -9.74 -40.19
CA ILE A 68 11.75 -9.83 -41.43
C ILE A 68 10.82 -8.62 -41.57
N ALA A 69 10.10 -8.27 -40.50
CA ALA A 69 9.22 -7.11 -40.47
C ALA A 69 10.00 -5.79 -40.68
N TYR A 70 11.17 -5.66 -40.05
CA TYR A 70 12.03 -4.50 -40.24
C TYR A 70 12.58 -4.40 -41.66
N ALA A 71 12.99 -5.51 -42.27
CA ALA A 71 13.46 -5.54 -43.66
C ALA A 71 12.37 -5.07 -44.64
N LYS A 72 11.10 -5.44 -44.40
CA LYS A 72 9.96 -4.96 -45.18
C LYS A 72 9.81 -3.45 -45.04
N CYS A 73 9.87 -2.94 -43.81
CA CYS A 73 9.78 -1.51 -43.53
C CYS A 73 10.91 -0.69 -44.19
N LEU A 74 12.13 -1.22 -44.22
CA LEU A 74 13.25 -0.59 -44.93
C LEU A 74 13.04 -0.56 -46.46
N ALA A 75 12.42 -1.59 -47.03
CA ALA A 75 12.08 -1.62 -48.46
C ALA A 75 11.01 -0.57 -48.80
N GLU A 76 9.97 -0.46 -47.96
CA GLU A 76 8.91 0.56 -48.09
C GLU A 76 9.47 1.99 -47.95
N ALA A 77 10.48 2.20 -47.10
CA ALA A 77 11.18 3.47 -46.95
C ALA A 77 12.20 3.76 -48.08
N GLY A 78 12.35 2.86 -49.07
CA GLY A 78 13.29 3.01 -50.18
C GLY A 78 14.76 2.81 -49.82
N LEU A 79 15.06 2.23 -48.66
CA LEU A 79 16.42 1.93 -48.19
C LEU A 79 16.92 0.55 -48.63
N LEU A 80 15.99 -0.33 -49.03
CA LEU A 80 16.26 -1.61 -49.69
C LEU A 80 15.51 -1.67 -51.03
N THR A 81 16.13 -2.28 -52.04
CA THR A 81 15.39 -2.68 -53.25
C THR A 81 14.51 -3.90 -52.96
N GLN A 82 13.44 -4.09 -53.74
CA GLN A 82 12.56 -5.27 -53.57
C GLN A 82 13.32 -6.60 -53.72
N SER A 83 14.36 -6.63 -54.56
CA SER A 83 15.26 -7.77 -54.69
C SER A 83 16.09 -8.02 -53.43
N GLU A 84 16.66 -6.97 -52.83
CA GLU A 84 17.44 -7.08 -51.59
C GLU A 84 16.57 -7.53 -50.42
N TYR A 85 15.34 -7.02 -50.31
CA TYR A 85 14.36 -7.46 -49.32
C TYR A 85 14.09 -8.96 -49.42
N LYS A 86 13.75 -9.47 -50.62
CA LYS A 86 13.48 -10.90 -50.83
C LYS A 86 14.69 -11.78 -50.48
N VAL A 87 15.90 -11.32 -50.80
CA VAL A 87 17.15 -12.02 -50.44
C VAL A 87 17.35 -12.06 -48.93
N ILE A 88 17.11 -10.95 -48.23
CA ILE A 88 17.19 -10.89 -46.76
C ILE A 88 16.19 -11.84 -46.10
N VAL A 89 14.92 -11.84 -46.55
CA VAL A 89 13.89 -12.76 -46.03
C VAL A 89 14.30 -14.22 -46.24
N TYR A 90 14.77 -14.59 -47.43
CA TYR A 90 15.27 -15.93 -47.71
C TYR A 90 16.41 -16.34 -46.75
N GLY A 91 17.37 -15.44 -46.52
CA GLY A 91 18.47 -15.68 -45.61
C GLY A 91 18.01 -15.87 -44.15
N LEU A 92 17.08 -15.03 -43.70
CA LEU A 92 16.50 -15.09 -42.35
C LEU A 92 15.68 -16.36 -42.12
N GLU A 93 14.86 -16.78 -43.10
CA GLU A 93 14.13 -18.06 -43.04
C GLU A 93 15.07 -19.27 -43.06
N THR A 94 16.18 -19.18 -43.79
CA THR A 94 17.23 -20.21 -43.74
C THR A 94 17.85 -20.29 -42.34
N CYS A 95 18.16 -19.15 -41.71
CA CYS A 95 18.61 -19.11 -40.31
C CYS A 95 17.58 -19.76 -39.37
N ARG A 96 16.28 -19.47 -39.54
CA ARG A 96 15.19 -20.06 -38.73
C ARG A 96 15.15 -21.58 -38.89
N ALA A 97 15.28 -22.08 -40.12
CA ALA A 97 15.32 -23.51 -40.40
C ALA A 97 16.52 -24.20 -39.74
N GLU A 98 17.67 -23.53 -39.67
CA GLU A 98 18.86 -24.07 -38.98
C GLU A 98 18.72 -24.07 -37.46
N TRP A 99 18.13 -23.02 -36.87
CA TRP A 99 17.84 -22.98 -35.44
C TRP A 99 16.86 -24.09 -35.03
N SER A 100 15.74 -24.21 -35.74
CA SER A 100 14.70 -25.20 -35.44
C SER A 100 15.17 -26.65 -35.58
N LYS A 101 16.11 -26.92 -36.50
CA LYS A 101 16.75 -28.25 -36.66
C LYS A 101 17.95 -28.47 -35.72
N GLY A 102 18.35 -27.46 -34.95
CA GLY A 102 19.54 -27.52 -34.10
C GLY A 102 20.87 -27.62 -34.87
N THR A 103 20.88 -27.28 -36.16
CA THR A 103 22.07 -27.36 -37.04
C THR A 103 22.87 -26.06 -37.09
N ILE A 104 22.36 -24.98 -36.48
CA ILE A 104 23.07 -23.71 -36.44
C ILE A 104 24.37 -23.84 -35.64
N LYS A 105 25.47 -23.33 -36.19
CA LYS A 105 26.79 -23.38 -35.55
C LYS A 105 27.00 -22.14 -34.70
N LEU A 106 27.05 -22.32 -33.38
CA LEU A 106 27.44 -21.26 -32.43
C LEU A 106 28.97 -21.16 -32.36
N LEU A 107 29.51 -19.96 -32.48
CA LEU A 107 30.94 -19.72 -32.43
C LEU A 107 31.35 -19.07 -31.10
N PRO A 108 32.59 -19.28 -30.60
CA PRO A 108 33.06 -18.65 -29.35
C PRO A 108 33.04 -17.12 -29.35
N ARG A 109 32.98 -16.51 -30.54
CA ARG A 109 32.91 -15.05 -30.74
C ARG A 109 31.49 -14.50 -30.76
N ASP A 110 30.48 -15.36 -30.79
CA ASP A 110 29.08 -14.93 -30.80
C ASP A 110 28.68 -14.47 -29.39
N GLU A 111 28.33 -13.18 -29.26
CA GLU A 111 28.02 -12.53 -27.98
C GLU A 111 26.60 -12.84 -27.50
N ASP A 112 25.64 -12.77 -28.42
CA ASP A 112 24.19 -12.81 -28.22
C ASP A 112 23.50 -13.41 -29.45
N VAL A 113 22.22 -13.76 -29.32
CA VAL A 113 21.40 -14.31 -30.42
C VAL A 113 21.38 -13.41 -31.66
N HIS A 114 21.39 -12.09 -31.47
CA HIS A 114 21.41 -11.10 -32.56
C HIS A 114 22.70 -11.23 -33.39
N THR A 115 23.84 -11.37 -32.73
CA THR A 115 25.14 -11.57 -33.38
C THR A 115 25.18 -12.88 -34.16
N VAL A 116 24.59 -13.96 -33.61
CA VAL A 116 24.50 -15.25 -34.31
C VAL A 116 23.69 -15.10 -35.59
N ASN A 117 22.50 -14.50 -35.49
CA ASN A 117 21.58 -14.34 -36.62
C ASN A 117 22.18 -13.45 -37.70
N GLU A 118 22.78 -12.32 -37.33
CA GLU A 118 23.38 -11.38 -38.28
C GLU A 118 24.64 -11.94 -38.95
N ARG A 119 25.52 -12.61 -38.19
CA ARG A 119 26.67 -13.34 -38.75
C ARG A 119 26.19 -14.40 -39.74
N ARG A 120 25.23 -15.22 -39.32
CA ARG A 120 24.76 -16.33 -40.14
C ARG A 120 24.08 -15.82 -41.41
N LEU A 121 23.31 -14.74 -41.32
CA LEU A 121 22.74 -14.04 -42.47
C LEU A 121 23.85 -13.59 -43.44
N CYS A 122 24.92 -12.94 -42.94
CA CYS A 122 26.05 -12.53 -43.78
C CYS A 122 26.73 -13.71 -44.51
N GLU A 123 26.85 -14.87 -43.86
CA GLU A 123 27.42 -16.08 -44.47
C GLU A 123 26.52 -16.64 -45.59
N ILE A 124 25.21 -16.43 -45.51
CA ILE A 124 24.22 -16.95 -46.49
C ILE A 124 24.08 -16.01 -47.69
N ILE A 125 23.91 -14.70 -47.44
CA ILE A 125 23.54 -13.72 -48.50
C ILE A 125 24.63 -12.69 -48.81
N GLY A 126 25.78 -12.79 -48.15
CA GLY A 126 26.90 -11.87 -48.31
C GLY A 126 26.79 -10.61 -47.44
N PRO A 127 27.93 -10.05 -46.97
CA PRO A 127 27.95 -8.93 -46.03
C PRO A 127 27.41 -7.62 -46.62
N GLN A 128 27.47 -7.43 -47.94
CA GLN A 128 27.03 -6.19 -48.60
C GLN A 128 25.52 -5.99 -48.52
N ILE A 129 24.73 -7.06 -48.58
CA ILE A 129 23.26 -7.02 -48.49
C ILE A 129 22.84 -7.19 -47.03
N ALA A 130 23.40 -8.18 -46.31
CA ALA A 130 23.06 -8.44 -44.92
C ALA A 130 23.31 -7.22 -44.01
N GLY A 131 24.43 -6.51 -44.20
CA GLY A 131 24.76 -5.32 -43.42
C GLY A 131 23.78 -4.15 -43.57
N LYS A 132 22.93 -4.14 -44.61
CA LYS A 132 21.88 -3.12 -44.76
C LYS A 132 20.71 -3.31 -43.80
N LEU A 133 20.50 -4.51 -43.27
CA LEU A 133 19.39 -4.81 -42.35
C LEU A 133 19.46 -4.00 -41.05
N HIS A 134 20.66 -3.65 -40.59
CA HIS A 134 20.85 -2.87 -39.36
C HIS A 134 20.62 -1.35 -39.54
N THR A 135 20.30 -0.89 -40.76
CA THR A 135 20.12 0.55 -41.06
C THR A 135 19.04 1.16 -40.17
N GLY A 136 19.40 2.14 -39.34
CA GLY A 136 18.46 2.84 -38.45
C GLY A 136 17.97 2.05 -37.23
N ARG A 137 18.42 0.79 -37.06
CA ARG A 137 18.04 -0.08 -35.95
C ARG A 137 19.10 -0.08 -34.87
N SER A 138 18.68 -0.29 -33.62
CA SER A 138 19.60 -0.57 -32.51
C SER A 138 19.26 -1.87 -31.80
N ARG A 139 20.26 -2.50 -31.16
CA ARG A 139 20.03 -3.63 -30.26
C ARG A 139 19.11 -3.28 -29.09
N ASN A 140 19.12 -2.03 -28.63
CA ASN A 140 18.38 -1.61 -27.44
C ASN A 140 16.86 -1.74 -27.62
N GLU A 141 16.34 -1.37 -28.79
CA GLU A 141 14.93 -1.58 -29.14
C GLU A 141 14.66 -3.02 -29.59
N GLN A 142 15.61 -3.63 -30.30
CA GLN A 142 15.44 -4.97 -30.90
C GLN A 142 15.18 -6.01 -29.81
N VAL A 143 16.01 -6.03 -28.76
CA VAL A 143 15.83 -6.97 -27.65
C VAL A 143 14.49 -6.82 -26.94
N VAL A 144 13.97 -5.60 -26.84
CA VAL A 144 12.67 -5.33 -26.18
C VAL A 144 11.53 -5.88 -27.03
N VAL A 145 11.60 -5.75 -28.35
CA VAL A 145 10.62 -6.34 -29.28
C VAL A 145 10.64 -7.85 -29.14
N ASP A 146 11.83 -8.45 -29.15
CA ASP A 146 11.97 -9.91 -29.06
C ASP A 146 11.38 -10.46 -27.76
N MET A 147 11.66 -9.78 -26.64
CA MET A 147 11.12 -10.16 -25.34
C MET A 147 9.61 -10.00 -25.26
N LYS A 148 9.03 -8.93 -25.81
CA LYS A 148 7.57 -8.73 -25.81
C LYS A 148 6.85 -9.77 -26.67
N LEU A 149 7.39 -10.07 -27.85
CA LEU A 149 6.87 -11.14 -28.71
C LEU A 149 6.93 -12.49 -27.99
N TRP A 150 8.04 -12.81 -27.35
CA TRP A 150 8.19 -14.05 -26.59
C TRP A 150 7.23 -14.10 -25.41
N MET A 151 7.08 -12.99 -24.67
CA MET A 151 6.21 -12.91 -23.51
C MET A 151 4.73 -13.06 -23.89
N ARG A 152 4.33 -12.58 -25.07
CA ARG A 152 2.97 -12.78 -25.59
C ARG A 152 2.64 -14.27 -25.75
N ASP A 153 3.58 -15.06 -26.25
CA ASP A 153 3.42 -16.51 -26.39
C ASP A 153 3.46 -17.20 -25.02
N ALA A 154 4.36 -16.77 -24.13
CA ALA A 154 4.46 -17.29 -22.77
C ALA A 154 3.18 -17.05 -21.94
N ILE A 155 2.58 -15.86 -22.03
CA ILE A 155 1.32 -15.56 -21.34
C ILE A 155 0.20 -16.45 -21.87
N ARG A 156 0.09 -16.61 -23.20
CA ARG A 156 -0.93 -17.48 -23.81
C ARG A 156 -0.81 -18.93 -23.33
N ASP A 157 0.41 -19.44 -23.24
CA ASP A 157 0.68 -20.79 -22.72
C ASP A 157 0.29 -20.92 -21.23
N LEU A 158 0.70 -19.98 -20.37
CA LEU A 158 0.31 -19.99 -18.95
C LEU A 158 -1.21 -19.87 -18.76
N GLN A 159 -1.86 -19.03 -19.57
CA GLN A 159 -3.32 -18.89 -19.58
C GLN A 159 -4.01 -20.19 -19.97
N GLN A 160 -3.50 -20.91 -20.99
CA GLN A 160 -4.04 -22.21 -21.36
C GLN A 160 -3.89 -23.24 -20.23
N GLN A 161 -2.75 -23.26 -19.54
CA GLN A 161 -2.53 -24.18 -18.41
C GLN A 161 -3.43 -23.85 -17.21
N LEU A 162 -3.69 -22.57 -16.93
CA LEU A 162 -4.68 -22.16 -15.94
C LEU A 162 -6.09 -22.63 -16.31
N LEU A 163 -6.49 -22.53 -17.59
CA LEU A 163 -7.76 -23.07 -18.09
C LEU A 163 -7.85 -24.59 -17.87
N GLU A 164 -6.77 -25.34 -18.14
CA GLU A 164 -6.71 -26.78 -17.90
C GLU A 164 -6.83 -27.14 -16.41
N LEU A 165 -6.16 -26.41 -15.52
CA LEU A 165 -6.24 -26.60 -14.08
C LEU A 165 -7.66 -26.32 -13.55
N MET A 166 -8.29 -25.24 -14.02
CA MET A 166 -9.68 -24.93 -13.66
C MET A 166 -10.64 -26.01 -14.19
N ARG A 167 -10.43 -26.52 -15.41
CA ARG A 167 -11.24 -27.60 -15.98
C ARG A 167 -11.11 -28.87 -15.16
N ALA A 168 -9.89 -29.29 -14.83
CA ALA A 168 -9.62 -30.42 -13.95
C ALA A 168 -10.29 -30.27 -12.59
N SER A 169 -10.21 -29.07 -12.00
CA SER A 169 -10.85 -28.77 -10.72
C SER A 169 -12.37 -28.89 -10.79
N CYS A 170 -13.00 -28.42 -11.87
CA CYS A 170 -14.44 -28.55 -12.08
C CYS A 170 -14.88 -30.01 -12.26
N GLU A 171 -14.11 -30.81 -13.03
CA GLU A 171 -14.39 -32.24 -13.24
C GLU A 171 -14.34 -33.02 -11.92
N VAL A 172 -13.33 -32.75 -11.09
CA VAL A 172 -13.16 -33.41 -9.80
C VAL A 172 -14.18 -32.92 -8.76
N ALA A 173 -14.48 -31.63 -8.76
CA ALA A 173 -15.56 -31.07 -7.94
C ALA A 173 -16.93 -31.65 -8.30
N GLU A 174 -17.21 -31.91 -9.58
CA GLU A 174 -18.46 -32.57 -9.98
C GLU A 174 -18.49 -34.04 -9.54
N ARG A 175 -17.37 -34.75 -9.64
CA ARG A 175 -17.25 -36.16 -9.22
C ARG A 175 -17.56 -36.35 -7.74
N TYR A 176 -17.08 -35.46 -6.87
CA TYR A 176 -17.22 -35.56 -5.42
C TYR A 176 -18.22 -34.55 -4.84
N LEU A 177 -19.23 -34.15 -5.64
CA LEU A 177 -20.23 -33.15 -5.27
C LEU A 177 -20.97 -33.47 -3.96
N ASP A 178 -21.19 -34.75 -3.70
CA ASP A 178 -21.94 -35.22 -2.53
C ASP A 178 -21.04 -35.45 -1.29
N VAL A 179 -19.72 -35.30 -1.41
CA VAL A 179 -18.78 -35.53 -0.31
C VAL A 179 -18.76 -34.33 0.62
N LEU A 180 -19.10 -34.58 1.90
CA LEU A 180 -19.00 -33.60 2.97
C LEU A 180 -17.68 -33.77 3.72
N MET A 181 -17.07 -32.66 4.09
CA MET A 181 -15.85 -32.62 4.89
C MET A 181 -15.90 -31.46 5.88
N PRO A 182 -15.06 -31.43 6.92
CA PRO A 182 -14.95 -30.26 7.76
C PRO A 182 -14.39 -29.07 6.96
N GLY A 183 -15.04 -27.92 7.03
CA GLY A 183 -14.45 -26.65 6.62
C GLY A 183 -13.53 -26.13 7.73
N TYR A 184 -12.41 -25.52 7.37
CA TYR A 184 -11.39 -25.10 8.32
C TYR A 184 -11.25 -23.58 8.40
N THR A 185 -11.15 -23.07 9.62
CA THR A 185 -10.60 -21.74 9.89
C THR A 185 -9.57 -21.91 11.00
N HIS A 186 -8.37 -21.34 10.84
CA HIS A 186 -7.24 -21.57 11.76
C HIS A 186 -6.84 -23.05 11.93
N MET A 187 -7.09 -23.89 10.91
CA MET A 187 -6.96 -25.35 10.97
C MET A 187 -7.79 -26.04 12.07
N GLN A 188 -8.77 -25.32 12.64
CA GLN A 188 -9.82 -25.88 13.48
C GLN A 188 -11.04 -26.21 12.62
N ARG A 189 -11.74 -27.29 12.98
CA ARG A 189 -13.00 -27.66 12.32
C ARG A 189 -14.04 -26.59 12.63
N GLY A 190 -14.47 -25.88 11.59
CA GLY A 190 -15.54 -24.90 11.63
C GLY A 190 -16.88 -25.57 11.33
N GLN A 191 -17.41 -25.35 10.14
CA GLN A 191 -18.71 -25.88 9.71
C GLN A 191 -18.53 -26.99 8.66
N PRO A 192 -19.49 -27.91 8.51
CA PRO A 192 -19.47 -28.85 7.39
C PRO A 192 -19.52 -28.09 6.06
N VAL A 193 -18.72 -28.52 5.08
CA VAL A 193 -18.71 -28.01 3.71
C VAL A 193 -18.63 -29.16 2.72
N ARG A 194 -19.02 -28.93 1.47
CA ARG A 194 -18.75 -29.87 0.38
C ARG A 194 -17.28 -29.82 -0.01
N PHE A 195 -16.64 -30.98 -0.23
CA PHE A 195 -15.27 -31.07 -0.77
C PHE A 195 -15.13 -30.26 -2.07
N SER A 196 -16.14 -30.36 -2.93
CA SER A 196 -16.24 -29.62 -4.18
C SER A 196 -16.21 -28.10 -3.98
N HIS A 197 -16.81 -27.59 -2.90
CA HIS A 197 -16.78 -26.16 -2.59
C HIS A 197 -15.36 -25.69 -2.22
N TRP A 198 -14.63 -26.50 -1.46
CA TRP A 198 -13.22 -26.25 -1.14
C TRP A 198 -12.35 -26.22 -2.41
N LEU A 199 -12.46 -27.24 -3.28
CA LEU A 199 -11.66 -27.30 -4.51
C LEU A 199 -11.97 -26.14 -5.47
N LEU A 200 -13.25 -25.80 -5.63
CA LEU A 200 -13.64 -24.67 -6.49
C LEU A 200 -13.18 -23.32 -5.96
N SER A 201 -12.97 -23.17 -4.65
CA SER A 201 -12.38 -21.94 -4.10
C SER A 201 -11.02 -21.63 -4.73
N TYR A 202 -10.21 -22.66 -5.00
CA TYR A 202 -8.94 -22.54 -5.71
C TYR A 202 -9.12 -22.27 -7.21
N ALA A 203 -10.09 -22.92 -7.86
CA ALA A 203 -10.42 -22.63 -9.26
C ALA A 203 -10.78 -21.16 -9.49
N PHE A 204 -11.48 -20.51 -8.55
CA PHE A 204 -11.76 -19.08 -8.63
C PHE A 204 -10.50 -18.20 -8.45
N TYR A 205 -9.53 -18.56 -7.61
CA TYR A 205 -8.24 -17.84 -7.56
C TYR A 205 -7.55 -17.87 -8.94
N PHE A 206 -7.50 -19.03 -9.59
CA PHE A 206 -6.88 -19.20 -10.91
C PHE A 206 -7.64 -18.47 -12.03
N ARG A 207 -8.97 -18.35 -11.93
CA ARG A 207 -9.77 -17.51 -12.83
C ARG A 207 -9.34 -16.04 -12.76
N GLU A 208 -9.15 -15.53 -11.55
CA GLU A 208 -8.70 -14.14 -11.36
C GLU A 208 -7.26 -13.95 -11.88
N ASP A 209 -6.39 -14.95 -11.72
CA ASP A 209 -5.04 -14.91 -12.29
C ASP A 209 -5.05 -14.90 -13.82
N PHE A 210 -5.92 -15.70 -14.44
CA PHE A 210 -6.14 -15.66 -15.89
C PHE A 210 -6.58 -14.27 -16.36
N ALA A 211 -7.50 -13.63 -15.63
CA ALA A 211 -7.99 -12.29 -15.95
C ALA A 211 -6.85 -11.25 -15.86
N ARG A 212 -6.00 -11.32 -14.82
CA ARG A 212 -4.83 -10.44 -14.68
C ARG A 212 -3.86 -10.57 -15.86
N PHE A 213 -3.59 -11.80 -16.32
CA PHE A 213 -2.78 -12.02 -17.52
C PHE A 213 -3.44 -11.42 -18.79
N SER A 214 -4.76 -11.45 -18.90
CA SER A 214 -5.49 -10.87 -20.03
C SER A 214 -5.40 -9.34 -20.04
N GLU A 215 -5.48 -8.71 -18.86
CA GLU A 215 -5.33 -7.27 -18.69
C GLU A 215 -3.89 -6.81 -18.93
N PHE A 216 -2.92 -7.58 -18.45
CA PHE A 216 -1.49 -7.33 -18.69
C PHE A 216 -1.12 -7.47 -20.17
N SER A 217 -1.60 -8.52 -20.84
CA SER A 217 -1.33 -8.75 -22.28
C SER A 217 -1.68 -7.54 -23.14
N ARG A 218 -2.83 -6.89 -22.89
CA ARG A 218 -3.24 -5.67 -23.60
C ARG A 218 -2.28 -4.50 -23.39
N ARG A 219 -1.82 -4.27 -22.17
CA ARG A 219 -0.88 -3.15 -21.87
C ARG A 219 0.52 -3.43 -22.41
N MET A 220 0.96 -4.69 -22.39
CA MET A 220 2.28 -5.09 -22.88
C MET A 220 2.37 -5.01 -24.41
N ASN A 221 1.27 -5.27 -25.14
CA ASN A 221 1.20 -5.37 -26.61
C ASN A 221 1.30 -4.01 -27.36
N VAL A 222 2.31 -3.21 -27.03
CA VAL A 222 2.69 -1.95 -27.71
C VAL A 222 4.08 -2.08 -28.34
N LEU A 223 4.18 -1.79 -29.65
CA LEU A 223 5.38 -1.96 -30.48
C LEU A 223 6.54 -1.04 -30.04
N PRO A 224 7.70 -1.60 -29.66
CA PRO A 224 8.90 -0.82 -29.38
C PRO A 224 9.74 -0.48 -30.63
N LEU A 225 9.71 -1.31 -31.68
CA LEU A 225 10.57 -1.18 -32.87
C LEU A 225 10.36 0.16 -33.60
N GLY A 226 11.44 0.77 -34.05
CA GLY A 226 11.53 2.13 -34.59
C GLY A 226 11.93 3.21 -33.58
N SER A 227 12.34 2.83 -32.37
CA SER A 227 12.85 3.69 -31.30
C SER A 227 14.37 3.94 -31.38
N GLY A 228 15.08 3.24 -32.25
CA GLY A 228 16.53 3.36 -32.38
C GLY A 228 17.26 3.02 -31.08
N ALA A 229 18.42 3.66 -30.87
CA ALA A 229 19.20 3.44 -29.65
C ALA A 229 18.64 4.15 -28.42
N LEU A 230 17.98 5.30 -28.62
CA LEU A 230 17.30 6.11 -27.59
C LEU A 230 16.47 7.28 -28.19
N ALA A 231 16.85 7.78 -29.37
CA ALA A 231 16.32 9.03 -29.95
C ALA A 231 15.28 8.83 -31.08
N GLY A 232 14.87 7.60 -31.34
CA GLY A 232 14.02 7.25 -32.47
C GLY A 232 14.82 6.81 -33.70
N ASN A 233 14.10 6.30 -34.69
CA ASN A 233 14.66 5.99 -36.01
C ASN A 233 14.76 7.29 -36.85
N PRO A 234 15.94 7.59 -37.44
CA PRO A 234 16.13 8.83 -38.21
C PRO A 234 15.61 8.76 -39.65
N PHE A 235 15.13 7.59 -40.09
CA PHE A 235 14.58 7.37 -41.42
C PHE A 235 13.06 7.37 -41.34
N ASN A 236 12.40 7.73 -42.46
CA ASN A 236 10.94 7.87 -42.54
C ASN A 236 10.22 6.50 -42.60
N ILE A 237 10.48 5.64 -41.62
CA ILE A 237 9.85 4.33 -41.46
C ILE A 237 8.44 4.47 -40.86
N ASN A 238 7.51 3.61 -41.30
CA ASN A 238 6.15 3.61 -40.76
C ASN A 238 6.01 2.61 -39.60
N ARG A 239 6.02 3.12 -38.37
CA ARG A 239 5.91 2.29 -37.16
C ARG A 239 4.52 1.67 -36.98
N HIS A 240 3.46 2.27 -37.51
CA HIS A 240 2.11 1.68 -37.42
C HIS A 240 1.96 0.47 -38.34
N THR A 241 2.53 0.51 -39.55
CA THR A 241 2.62 -0.68 -40.41
C THR A 241 3.43 -1.77 -39.74
N LEU A 242 4.55 -1.41 -39.11
CA LEU A 242 5.41 -2.36 -38.39
C LEU A 242 4.71 -2.98 -37.16
N ALA A 243 3.85 -2.22 -36.47
CA ALA A 243 3.03 -2.73 -35.39
C ALA A 243 2.04 -3.78 -35.91
N ALA A 244 1.34 -3.47 -37.00
CA ALA A 244 0.40 -4.38 -37.63
C ALA A 244 1.08 -5.68 -38.11
N ASP A 245 2.25 -5.57 -38.76
CA ASP A 245 3.01 -6.72 -39.26
C ASP A 245 3.44 -7.69 -38.14
N LEU A 246 3.69 -7.18 -36.92
CA LEU A 246 4.11 -7.97 -35.76
C LEU A 246 2.95 -8.27 -34.77
N GLY A 247 1.73 -7.81 -35.08
CA GLY A 247 0.52 -8.02 -34.27
C GLY A 247 0.48 -7.22 -32.96
N PHE A 248 1.11 -6.06 -32.90
CA PHE A 248 0.99 -5.12 -31.79
C PHE A 248 -0.23 -4.20 -31.97
N ASP A 249 -0.87 -3.79 -30.88
CA ASP A 249 -2.09 -2.99 -30.92
C ASP A 249 -1.82 -1.50 -31.18
N ASP A 250 -0.63 -1.01 -30.80
CA ASP A 250 -0.21 0.38 -31.00
C ASP A 250 1.32 0.49 -31.03
N VAL A 251 1.83 1.70 -31.25
CA VAL A 251 3.26 2.04 -31.20
C VAL A 251 3.61 2.78 -29.91
N SER A 252 4.83 2.56 -29.42
CA SER A 252 5.31 3.32 -28.26
C SER A 252 5.47 4.80 -28.58
N GLN A 253 5.19 5.66 -27.58
CA GLN A 253 5.18 7.12 -27.77
C GLN A 253 6.54 7.77 -27.53
N ASN A 254 7.45 7.12 -26.79
CA ASN A 254 8.75 7.69 -26.42
C ASN A 254 9.86 6.65 -26.59
N SER A 255 10.88 6.99 -27.37
CA SER A 255 12.00 6.09 -27.69
C SER A 255 12.95 5.87 -26.53
N MET A 256 13.13 6.87 -25.65
CA MET A 256 13.96 6.73 -24.46
C MET A 256 13.29 5.76 -23.48
N ASN A 257 11.97 5.92 -23.27
CA ASN A 257 11.19 4.98 -22.46
C ASN A 257 11.33 3.55 -22.99
N VAL A 258 11.13 3.29 -24.29
CA VAL A 258 11.23 1.94 -24.86
C VAL A 258 12.54 1.23 -24.52
N VAL A 259 13.66 1.90 -24.73
CA VAL A 259 14.96 1.24 -24.63
C VAL A 259 15.39 1.05 -23.17
N SER A 260 14.79 1.79 -22.23
CA SER A 260 15.01 1.61 -20.78
C SER A 260 13.94 0.79 -20.07
N ASP A 261 12.73 0.66 -20.62
CA ASP A 261 11.55 0.07 -19.97
C ASP A 261 11.70 -1.44 -19.75
N ARG A 262 11.46 -1.88 -18.51
CA ARG A 262 11.32 -3.28 -18.10
C ARG A 262 10.16 -3.51 -17.14
N ASP A 263 9.22 -2.59 -17.06
CA ASP A 263 8.03 -2.71 -16.22
C ASP A 263 7.22 -3.95 -16.62
N PHE A 264 7.16 -4.25 -17.93
CA PHE A 264 6.51 -5.46 -18.42
C PHE A 264 7.16 -6.76 -17.88
N VAL A 265 8.47 -6.77 -17.60
CA VAL A 265 9.14 -7.94 -16.98
C VAL A 265 8.81 -8.02 -15.50
N VAL A 266 8.79 -6.88 -14.79
CA VAL A 266 8.43 -6.82 -13.37
C VAL A 266 6.99 -7.28 -13.17
N GLU A 267 6.05 -6.76 -13.97
CA GLU A 267 4.63 -7.08 -13.89
C GLU A 267 4.38 -8.55 -14.25
N PHE A 268 5.01 -9.09 -15.30
CA PHE A 268 4.94 -10.51 -15.62
C PHE A 268 5.42 -11.39 -14.45
N ASN A 269 6.58 -11.06 -13.85
CA ASN A 269 7.12 -11.81 -12.72
C ASN A 269 6.22 -11.72 -11.47
N PHE A 270 5.59 -10.56 -11.24
CA PHE A 270 4.62 -10.38 -10.17
C PHE A 270 3.38 -11.27 -10.36
N LEU A 271 2.81 -11.28 -11.57
CA LEU A 271 1.65 -12.13 -11.88
C LEU A 271 1.96 -13.61 -11.70
N CYS A 272 3.11 -14.05 -12.21
CA CYS A 272 3.59 -15.42 -12.00
C CYS A 272 3.82 -15.75 -10.52
N THR A 273 4.32 -14.80 -9.72
CA THR A 273 4.46 -14.96 -8.26
C THR A 273 3.11 -15.18 -7.61
N LEU A 274 2.08 -14.42 -8.00
CA LEU A 274 0.76 -14.55 -7.41
C LEU A 274 0.12 -15.92 -7.72
N VAL A 275 0.28 -16.42 -8.95
CA VAL A 275 -0.13 -17.79 -9.31
C VAL A 275 0.60 -18.83 -8.46
N ALA A 276 1.92 -18.69 -8.29
CA ALA A 276 2.70 -19.60 -7.46
C ALA A 276 2.22 -19.57 -5.99
N VAL A 277 1.86 -18.41 -5.45
CA VAL A 277 1.27 -18.28 -4.11
C VAL A 277 -0.07 -19.04 -4.02
N HIS A 278 -0.96 -18.90 -4.99
CA HIS A 278 -2.24 -19.64 -5.00
C HIS A 278 -2.02 -21.15 -5.12
N MET A 279 -1.07 -21.60 -5.95
CA MET A 279 -0.68 -23.01 -6.04
C MET A 279 -0.07 -23.52 -4.73
N SER A 280 0.73 -22.72 -4.02
CA SER A 280 1.32 -23.10 -2.74
C SER A 280 0.28 -23.32 -1.65
N ARG A 281 -0.80 -22.52 -1.66
CA ARG A 281 -1.93 -22.69 -0.72
C ARG A 281 -2.70 -23.97 -1.01
N LEU A 282 -2.99 -24.25 -2.28
CA LEU A 282 -3.60 -25.52 -2.68
C LEU A 282 -2.70 -26.71 -2.31
N ALA A 283 -1.39 -26.57 -2.52
CA ALA A 283 -0.41 -27.59 -2.15
C ALA A 283 -0.38 -27.85 -0.64
N GLU A 284 -0.44 -26.81 0.20
CA GLU A 284 -0.52 -26.94 1.66
C GLU A 284 -1.72 -27.80 2.08
N ASP A 285 -2.92 -27.47 1.59
CA ASP A 285 -4.13 -28.20 1.94
C ASP A 285 -4.04 -29.66 1.48
N LEU A 286 -3.57 -29.90 0.26
CA LEU A 286 -3.39 -31.26 -0.26
C LEU A 286 -2.35 -32.06 0.54
N ILE A 287 -1.25 -31.43 0.96
CA ILE A 287 -0.24 -32.06 1.82
C ILE A 287 -0.91 -32.48 3.13
N LEU A 288 -1.58 -31.55 3.82
CA LEU A 288 -2.28 -31.83 5.07
C LEU A 288 -3.33 -32.91 4.92
N TYR A 289 -4.15 -32.85 3.87
CA TYR A 289 -5.23 -33.80 3.62
C TYR A 289 -4.73 -35.21 3.26
N SER A 290 -3.49 -35.33 2.78
CA SER A 290 -2.84 -36.61 2.49
C SER A 290 -2.09 -37.24 3.67
N THR A 291 -1.95 -36.53 4.80
CA THR A 291 -1.35 -37.07 6.03
C THR A 291 -2.18 -38.21 6.61
N LYS A 292 -1.60 -39.04 7.48
CA LYS A 292 -2.35 -40.14 8.13
C LYS A 292 -3.36 -39.63 9.16
N GLU A 293 -3.11 -38.47 9.74
CA GLU A 293 -3.97 -37.80 10.71
C GLU A 293 -5.29 -37.36 10.08
N PHE A 294 -5.23 -36.75 8.89
CA PHE A 294 -6.40 -36.33 8.13
C PHE A 294 -6.93 -37.47 7.26
N ASN A 295 -6.12 -37.94 6.31
CA ASN A 295 -6.40 -39.00 5.36
C ASN A 295 -7.67 -38.76 4.53
N PHE A 296 -7.93 -37.50 4.17
CA PHE A 296 -9.08 -37.11 3.33
C PHE A 296 -8.85 -37.41 1.86
N ILE A 297 -7.59 -37.39 1.43
CA ILE A 297 -7.23 -37.69 0.04
C ILE A 297 -6.10 -38.70 -0.02
N GLU A 298 -6.07 -39.42 -1.13
CA GLU A 298 -4.96 -40.28 -1.53
C GLU A 298 -4.41 -39.75 -2.86
N LEU A 299 -3.11 -39.42 -2.86
CA LEU A 299 -2.40 -38.97 -4.05
C LEU A 299 -1.96 -40.17 -4.91
N SER A 300 -1.97 -40.00 -6.22
CA SER A 300 -1.52 -41.02 -7.18
C SER A 300 -0.02 -41.30 -7.03
N GLU A 301 0.36 -42.57 -7.21
CA GLU A 301 1.76 -43.01 -7.16
C GLU A 301 2.64 -42.31 -8.20
N GLU A 302 2.05 -41.89 -9.34
CA GLU A 302 2.74 -41.14 -10.39
C GLU A 302 3.27 -39.77 -9.94
N TYR A 303 2.70 -39.22 -8.85
CA TYR A 303 3.04 -37.89 -8.33
C TYR A 303 3.55 -37.91 -6.88
N THR A 304 3.84 -39.08 -6.32
CA THR A 304 4.40 -39.22 -4.96
C THR A 304 5.66 -40.05 -4.97
N THR A 305 6.49 -39.90 -3.94
CA THR A 305 7.58 -40.86 -3.68
C THR A 305 7.23 -41.73 -2.48
N GLY A 306 7.90 -42.88 -2.37
CA GLY A 306 7.65 -43.85 -1.30
C GLY A 306 8.93 -44.23 -0.56
N SER A 307 8.77 -44.85 0.60
CA SER A 307 9.88 -45.50 1.31
C SER A 307 9.99 -46.96 0.89
N SER A 308 11.21 -47.43 0.58
CA SER A 308 11.46 -48.85 0.31
C SER A 308 11.23 -49.77 1.52
N LEU A 309 11.20 -49.22 2.75
CA LEU A 309 10.97 -49.96 3.99
C LEU A 309 9.52 -49.83 4.51
N MET A 310 8.82 -48.74 4.19
CA MET A 310 7.48 -48.44 4.69
C MET A 310 6.49 -48.27 3.52
N PRO A 311 5.87 -49.37 3.04
CA PRO A 311 5.05 -49.35 1.83
C PRO A 311 3.79 -48.46 1.94
N GLN A 312 3.35 -48.14 3.15
CA GLN A 312 2.22 -47.25 3.42
C GLN A 312 2.55 -45.75 3.40
N LYS A 313 3.84 -45.38 3.43
CA LYS A 313 4.31 -44.00 3.49
C LYS A 313 4.49 -43.46 2.07
N ARG A 314 3.57 -42.57 1.66
CA ARG A 314 3.66 -41.78 0.43
C ARG A 314 3.98 -40.34 0.78
N ASN A 315 5.06 -39.82 0.22
CA ASN A 315 5.50 -38.45 0.43
C ASN A 315 4.92 -37.56 -0.70
N PRO A 316 4.31 -36.42 -0.36
CA PRO A 316 3.76 -35.49 -1.33
C PRO A 316 4.85 -34.59 -1.95
N ASP A 317 5.99 -35.15 -2.37
CA ASP A 317 7.17 -34.41 -2.85
C ASP A 317 6.82 -33.41 -3.95
N SER A 318 5.93 -33.78 -4.86
CA SER A 318 5.45 -32.92 -5.95
C SER A 318 4.78 -31.65 -5.42
N LEU A 319 3.96 -31.75 -4.38
CA LEU A 319 3.29 -30.62 -3.73
C LEU A 319 4.27 -29.80 -2.88
N GLU A 320 5.23 -30.45 -2.22
CA GLU A 320 6.30 -29.75 -1.49
C GLU A 320 7.18 -28.92 -2.43
N LEU A 321 7.50 -29.45 -3.61
CA LEU A 321 8.21 -28.74 -4.66
C LEU A 321 7.38 -27.57 -5.22
N ILE A 322 6.07 -27.76 -5.45
CA ILE A 322 5.15 -26.68 -5.86
C ILE A 322 5.09 -25.56 -4.80
N ARG A 323 5.04 -25.92 -3.51
CA ARG A 323 5.09 -24.93 -2.43
C ARG A 323 6.44 -24.22 -2.39
N GLY A 324 7.55 -24.96 -2.49
CA GLY A 324 8.92 -24.46 -2.44
C GLY A 324 9.32 -23.55 -3.59
N MET A 325 8.84 -23.81 -4.82
CA MET A 325 9.16 -22.99 -6.00
C MET A 325 8.66 -21.53 -5.90
N THR A 326 7.70 -21.26 -5.02
CA THR A 326 7.21 -19.89 -4.75
C THR A 326 8.33 -18.96 -4.31
N GLY A 327 9.30 -19.46 -3.53
CA GLY A 327 10.45 -18.69 -3.05
C GLY A 327 11.34 -18.20 -4.19
N PRO A 328 11.91 -19.09 -5.02
CA PRO A 328 12.68 -18.71 -6.20
C PRO A 328 11.93 -17.81 -7.19
N VAL A 329 10.64 -18.06 -7.45
CA VAL A 329 9.81 -17.20 -8.31
C VAL A 329 9.72 -15.77 -7.76
N PHE A 330 9.39 -15.62 -6.48
CA PHE A 330 9.36 -14.31 -5.82
C PHE A 330 10.74 -13.65 -5.76
N GLY A 331 11.80 -14.43 -5.54
CA GLY A 331 13.18 -13.97 -5.53
C GLY A 331 13.60 -13.34 -6.85
N GLN A 332 13.23 -13.94 -7.98
CA GLN A 332 13.47 -13.37 -9.32
C GLN A 332 12.66 -12.08 -9.54
N HIS A 333 11.42 -12.01 -9.05
CA HIS A 333 10.62 -10.78 -9.08
C HIS A 333 11.29 -9.64 -8.30
N CYS A 334 11.71 -9.90 -7.06
CA CYS A 334 12.40 -8.91 -6.23
C CYS A 334 13.75 -8.52 -6.82
N GLY A 335 14.48 -9.49 -7.36
CA GLY A 335 15.78 -9.29 -7.99
C GLY A 335 15.71 -8.31 -9.15
N ILE A 336 14.82 -8.53 -10.12
CA ILE A 336 14.67 -7.62 -11.27
C ILE A 336 14.19 -6.23 -10.84
N LEU A 337 13.26 -6.15 -9.87
CA LEU A 337 12.81 -4.85 -9.35
C LEU A 337 13.98 -4.07 -8.72
N MET A 338 14.86 -4.74 -8.00
CA MET A 338 16.06 -4.13 -7.42
C MET A 338 17.11 -3.76 -8.49
N THR A 339 17.24 -4.54 -9.56
CA THR A 339 18.08 -4.19 -10.72
C THR A 339 17.63 -2.90 -11.38
N LEU A 340 16.32 -2.63 -11.45
CA LEU A 340 15.78 -1.40 -12.06
C LEU A 340 15.91 -0.18 -11.14
N LYS A 341 15.88 -0.37 -9.83
CA LYS A 341 16.00 0.73 -8.85
C LYS A 341 17.31 1.46 -9.07
N GLY A 342 17.25 2.77 -9.32
CA GLY A 342 18.47 3.57 -9.40
C GLY A 342 19.08 3.73 -10.78
N LEU A 343 18.59 3.03 -11.81
CA LEU A 343 19.19 3.13 -13.14
C LEU A 343 18.96 4.53 -13.72
N PRO A 344 20.03 5.24 -14.14
CA PRO A 344 19.86 6.49 -14.86
C PRO A 344 19.25 6.22 -16.23
N SER A 345 18.59 7.21 -16.83
CA SER A 345 18.22 7.09 -18.24
C SER A 345 19.51 6.99 -19.09
N THR A 346 19.57 6.18 -20.15
CA THR A 346 18.46 5.44 -20.79
C THR A 346 18.68 3.92 -20.78
N TYR A 347 19.29 3.33 -21.82
CA TYR A 347 19.66 1.91 -21.79
C TYR A 347 20.98 1.72 -21.03
N ASN A 348 20.98 0.79 -20.08
CA ASN A 348 22.15 0.39 -19.30
C ASN A 348 22.34 -1.12 -19.38
N LYS A 349 23.59 -1.60 -19.31
CA LYS A 349 23.91 -3.02 -19.49
C LYS A 349 23.33 -3.90 -18.36
N ASP A 350 23.02 -3.29 -17.21
CA ASP A 350 22.26 -3.86 -16.08
C ASP A 350 20.96 -4.53 -16.55
N LEU A 351 20.31 -3.95 -17.57
CA LEU A 351 19.09 -4.47 -18.15
C LEU A 351 19.27 -5.86 -18.79
N GLN A 352 20.49 -6.35 -19.03
CA GLN A 352 20.71 -7.68 -19.61
C GLN A 352 20.22 -8.83 -18.69
N GLY A 353 20.10 -8.60 -17.38
CA GLY A 353 19.60 -9.59 -16.40
C GLY A 353 18.10 -9.91 -16.49
N ASP A 354 17.34 -9.08 -17.22
CA ASP A 354 15.90 -9.20 -17.46
C ASP A 354 15.46 -10.60 -17.95
N LYS A 355 16.19 -11.17 -18.92
CA LYS A 355 15.87 -12.42 -19.61
C LYS A 355 15.96 -13.61 -18.67
N SER A 356 17.00 -13.66 -17.84
CA SER A 356 17.18 -14.73 -16.85
C SER A 356 16.03 -14.75 -15.85
N ALA A 357 15.59 -13.57 -15.38
CA ALA A 357 14.47 -13.44 -14.46
C ALA A 357 13.15 -13.86 -15.13
N MET A 358 12.88 -13.35 -16.33
CA MET A 358 11.66 -13.64 -17.10
C MET A 358 11.54 -15.13 -17.46
N PHE A 359 12.59 -15.72 -18.02
CA PHE A 359 12.61 -17.12 -18.42
C PHE A 359 12.55 -18.07 -17.24
N GLY A 360 13.32 -17.79 -16.17
CA GLY A 360 13.36 -18.63 -14.99
C GLY A 360 12.00 -18.73 -14.29
N VAL A 361 11.28 -17.61 -14.20
CA VAL A 361 9.93 -17.58 -13.61
C VAL A 361 8.92 -18.35 -14.46
N TYR A 362 8.91 -18.13 -15.77
CA TYR A 362 8.03 -18.86 -16.69
C TYR A 362 8.27 -20.38 -16.63
N ASP A 363 9.52 -20.83 -16.73
CA ASP A 363 9.84 -22.26 -16.78
C ASP A 363 9.40 -22.98 -15.48
N GLN A 364 9.55 -22.35 -14.32
CA GLN A 364 9.08 -22.93 -13.05
C GLN A 364 7.55 -22.98 -13.00
N LEU A 365 6.88 -21.90 -13.41
CA LEU A 365 5.42 -21.84 -13.35
C LEU A 365 4.75 -22.82 -14.32
N GLN A 366 5.26 -22.93 -15.54
CA GLN A 366 4.84 -23.90 -16.56
C GLN A 366 4.90 -25.33 -16.00
N LEU A 367 6.02 -25.69 -15.37
CA LEU A 367 6.20 -27.03 -14.81
C LEU A 367 5.25 -27.28 -13.62
N GLY A 368 5.14 -26.31 -12.72
CA GLY A 368 4.29 -26.40 -11.54
C GLY A 368 2.80 -26.52 -11.90
N LEU A 369 2.31 -25.72 -12.85
CA LEU A 369 0.92 -25.77 -13.33
C LEU A 369 0.59 -27.12 -13.97
N THR A 370 1.51 -27.66 -14.77
CA THR A 370 1.37 -28.99 -15.36
C THR A 370 1.28 -30.06 -14.27
N LEU A 371 2.16 -30.01 -13.28
CA LEU A 371 2.24 -30.99 -12.19
C LEU A 371 0.98 -30.96 -11.31
N ILE A 372 0.56 -29.78 -10.86
CA ILE A 372 -0.61 -29.64 -9.99
C ILE A 372 -1.91 -30.04 -10.70
N THR A 373 -2.01 -29.77 -12.01
CA THR A 373 -3.16 -30.22 -12.83
C THR A 373 -3.26 -31.75 -12.86
N GLY A 374 -2.13 -32.45 -13.02
CA GLY A 374 -2.07 -33.91 -12.97
C GLY A 374 -2.47 -34.47 -11.61
N ILE A 375 -1.99 -33.84 -10.53
CA ILE A 375 -2.33 -34.22 -9.15
C ILE A 375 -3.84 -34.09 -8.90
N ILE A 376 -4.43 -32.94 -9.24
CA ILE A 376 -5.88 -32.72 -9.06
C ILE A 376 -6.69 -33.74 -9.85
N ARG A 377 -6.34 -34.02 -11.11
CA ARG A 377 -7.08 -35.00 -11.94
C ARG A 377 -7.08 -36.41 -11.36
N THR A 378 -5.96 -36.81 -10.74
CA THR A 378 -5.71 -38.20 -10.35
C THR A 378 -5.92 -38.48 -8.86
N MET A 379 -6.02 -37.44 -8.01
CA MET A 379 -6.28 -37.64 -6.58
C MET A 379 -7.62 -38.35 -6.34
N ARG A 380 -7.64 -39.18 -5.30
CA ARG A 380 -8.84 -39.85 -4.80
C ARG A 380 -9.23 -39.24 -3.47
N VAL A 381 -10.53 -39.06 -3.25
CA VAL A 381 -11.07 -38.54 -2.00
C VAL A 381 -11.64 -39.73 -1.22
N ASP A 382 -11.26 -39.85 0.05
CA ASP A 382 -11.81 -40.84 0.98
C ASP A 382 -13.08 -40.26 1.61
N GLU A 383 -14.23 -40.62 1.03
CA GLU A 383 -15.54 -40.06 1.39
C GLU A 383 -15.92 -40.41 2.83
N ASP A 384 -15.65 -41.65 3.25
CA ASP A 384 -15.93 -42.14 4.61
C ASP A 384 -15.06 -41.42 5.64
N ARG A 385 -13.78 -41.18 5.31
CA ARG A 385 -12.88 -40.44 6.19
C ARG A 385 -13.26 -38.96 6.29
N CYS A 386 -13.66 -38.33 5.19
CA CYS A 386 -14.15 -36.95 5.19
C CYS A 386 -15.42 -36.82 6.05
N LEU A 387 -16.37 -37.74 5.90
CA LEU A 387 -17.62 -37.75 6.65
C LEU A 387 -17.39 -38.03 8.15
N SER A 388 -16.55 -39.01 8.49
CA SER A 388 -16.26 -39.38 9.88
C SER A 388 -15.46 -38.32 10.65
N ALA A 389 -14.83 -37.37 9.94
CA ALA A 389 -14.17 -36.23 10.57
C ALA A 389 -15.15 -35.11 10.98
N LEU A 390 -16.41 -35.16 10.58
CA LEU A 390 -17.45 -34.25 11.05
C LEU A 390 -17.89 -34.62 12.47
N GLY A 391 -17.98 -33.60 13.33
CA GLY A 391 -18.51 -33.73 14.69
C GLY A 391 -19.82 -32.95 14.85
N TYR A 392 -20.70 -33.45 15.73
CA TYR A 392 -22.00 -32.82 15.97
C TYR A 392 -21.88 -31.44 16.63
N GLU A 393 -20.78 -31.16 17.31
CA GLU A 393 -20.43 -29.84 17.86
C GLU A 393 -20.35 -28.76 16.78
N MET A 394 -20.00 -29.13 15.54
CA MET A 394 -19.97 -28.21 14.41
C MET A 394 -21.36 -27.67 14.03
N LEU A 395 -22.43 -28.31 14.51
CA LEU A 395 -23.83 -27.95 14.27
C LEU A 395 -24.40 -27.03 15.36
N ALA A 396 -23.57 -26.56 16.31
CA ALA A 396 -23.98 -25.53 17.28
C ALA A 396 -24.41 -24.24 16.56
N THR A 397 -23.68 -23.81 15.52
CA THR A 397 -24.09 -22.64 14.73
C THR A 397 -25.45 -22.86 14.04
N ASP A 398 -25.73 -24.08 13.59
CA ASP A 398 -27.02 -24.46 13.00
C ASP A 398 -28.17 -24.43 14.01
N MET A 399 -27.89 -24.75 15.28
CA MET A 399 -28.82 -24.56 16.39
C MET A 399 -29.14 -23.08 16.60
N ALA A 400 -28.13 -22.20 16.58
CA ALA A 400 -28.37 -20.77 16.65
C ALA A 400 -29.25 -20.30 15.46
N TYR A 401 -28.99 -20.77 14.24
CA TYR A 401 -29.84 -20.44 13.08
C TYR A 401 -31.26 -20.98 13.20
N TYR A 402 -31.45 -22.17 13.79
CA TYR A 402 -32.75 -22.73 14.09
C TYR A 402 -33.58 -21.81 15.01
N LEU A 403 -32.95 -21.22 16.02
CA LEU A 403 -33.60 -20.27 16.94
C LEU A 403 -33.86 -18.92 16.26
N VAL A 404 -32.92 -18.44 15.44
CA VAL A 404 -33.12 -17.20 14.66
C VAL A 404 -34.32 -17.29 13.72
N ARG A 405 -34.51 -18.42 13.06
CA ARG A 405 -35.68 -18.65 12.19
C ARG A 405 -37.01 -18.66 12.95
N ARG A 406 -36.98 -18.76 14.28
CA ARG A 406 -38.15 -18.63 15.18
C ARG A 406 -38.32 -17.22 15.76
N GLY A 407 -37.56 -16.25 15.28
CA GLY A 407 -37.66 -14.86 15.68
C GLY A 407 -36.74 -14.45 16.83
N ILE A 408 -35.86 -15.35 17.30
CA ILE A 408 -34.90 -15.03 18.35
C ILE A 408 -33.75 -14.20 17.76
N PRO A 409 -33.37 -13.05 18.33
CA PRO A 409 -32.22 -12.28 17.88
C PRO A 409 -30.94 -13.13 17.89
N PHE A 410 -30.08 -13.00 16.87
CA PHE A 410 -28.90 -13.88 16.72
C PHE A 410 -27.97 -13.90 17.94
N ARG A 411 -27.76 -12.77 18.63
CA ARG A 411 -26.93 -12.74 19.85
C ARG A 411 -27.50 -13.62 20.96
N GLU A 412 -28.81 -13.62 21.11
CA GLU A 412 -29.52 -14.43 22.09
C GLU A 412 -29.53 -15.91 21.66
N ALA A 413 -29.82 -16.19 20.39
CA ALA A 413 -29.74 -17.54 19.82
C ALA A 413 -28.34 -18.16 19.95
N HIS A 414 -27.28 -17.37 19.73
CA HIS A 414 -25.89 -17.78 19.91
C HIS A 414 -25.57 -18.05 21.39
N HIS A 415 -26.06 -17.20 22.30
CA HIS A 415 -25.90 -17.42 23.74
C HIS A 415 -26.57 -18.73 24.18
N ILE A 416 -27.84 -18.94 23.80
CA ILE A 416 -28.59 -20.18 24.07
C ILE A 416 -27.86 -21.40 23.50
N SER A 417 -27.40 -21.34 22.25
CA SER A 417 -26.63 -22.44 21.66
C SER A 417 -25.31 -22.70 22.41
N GLY A 418 -24.64 -21.65 22.90
CA GLY A 418 -23.45 -21.78 23.74
C GLY A 418 -23.74 -22.44 25.08
N GLU A 419 -24.88 -22.14 25.70
CA GLU A 419 -25.34 -22.80 26.93
C GLU A 419 -25.64 -24.29 26.68
N VAL A 420 -26.23 -24.64 25.53
CA VAL A 420 -26.45 -26.05 25.15
C VAL A 420 -25.13 -26.79 24.96
N VAL A 421 -24.13 -26.18 24.31
CA VAL A 421 -22.78 -26.76 24.18
C VAL A 421 -22.16 -26.98 25.57
N ALA A 422 -22.16 -25.96 26.41
CA ALA A 422 -21.60 -26.04 27.77
C ALA A 422 -22.33 -27.08 28.64
N HIS A 423 -23.66 -27.20 28.50
CA HIS A 423 -24.44 -28.24 29.16
C HIS A 423 -24.02 -29.63 28.70
N SER A 424 -23.91 -29.86 27.37
CA SER A 424 -23.48 -31.14 26.78
C SER A 424 -22.11 -31.59 27.28
N GLU A 425 -21.15 -30.66 27.38
CA GLU A 425 -19.80 -30.91 27.91
C GLU A 425 -19.84 -31.26 29.41
N LYS A 426 -20.64 -30.51 30.18
CA LYS A 426 -20.81 -30.72 31.62
C LYS A 426 -21.37 -32.10 31.94
N VAL A 427 -22.39 -32.54 31.21
CA VAL A 427 -23.02 -33.87 31.41
C VAL A 427 -22.29 -34.99 30.67
N LYS A 428 -21.29 -34.65 29.83
CA LYS A 428 -20.51 -35.57 28.98
C LYS A 428 -21.39 -36.41 28.05
N ILE A 429 -22.49 -35.83 27.57
CA ILE A 429 -23.38 -36.44 26.59
C ILE A 429 -23.16 -35.69 25.26
N PRO A 430 -22.98 -36.37 24.12
CA PRO A 430 -22.87 -35.70 22.82
C PRO A 430 -24.05 -34.75 22.59
N ILE A 431 -23.79 -33.57 22.01
CA ILE A 431 -24.80 -32.52 21.87
C ILE A 431 -26.08 -32.98 21.14
N ASN A 432 -25.97 -33.94 20.21
CA ASN A 432 -27.09 -34.54 19.49
C ASN A 432 -27.88 -35.62 20.28
N LYS A 433 -27.43 -35.96 21.48
CA LYS A 433 -28.05 -36.94 22.39
C LYS A 433 -28.74 -36.31 23.60
N LEU A 434 -28.69 -34.98 23.73
CA LEU A 434 -29.50 -34.24 24.70
C LEU A 434 -31.00 -34.46 24.41
N THR A 435 -31.78 -34.67 25.46
CA THR A 435 -33.24 -34.85 25.33
C THR A 435 -33.91 -33.52 25.01
N LEU A 436 -35.16 -33.56 24.52
CA LEU A 436 -35.91 -32.33 24.29
C LEU A 436 -36.16 -31.59 25.60
N GLU A 437 -36.37 -32.33 26.68
CA GLU A 437 -36.48 -31.81 28.03
C GLU A 437 -35.22 -31.05 28.45
N ASP A 438 -34.03 -31.63 28.25
CA ASP A 438 -32.74 -30.96 28.55
C ASP A 438 -32.59 -29.64 27.77
N LEU A 439 -33.03 -29.60 26.51
CA LEU A 439 -32.99 -28.40 25.67
C LEU A 439 -34.02 -27.37 26.12
N GLN A 440 -35.23 -27.80 26.49
CA GLN A 440 -36.32 -26.92 26.95
C GLN A 440 -36.05 -26.29 28.31
N GLU A 441 -35.25 -26.95 29.17
CA GLU A 441 -34.74 -26.35 30.41
C GLU A 441 -33.86 -25.13 30.13
N ILE A 442 -33.13 -25.12 29.01
CA ILE A 442 -32.26 -24.00 28.60
C ILE A 442 -33.09 -22.94 27.87
N SER A 443 -33.97 -23.34 26.94
CA SER A 443 -34.85 -22.40 26.25
C SER A 443 -36.20 -23.02 25.86
N PRO A 444 -37.33 -22.34 26.14
CA PRO A 444 -38.65 -22.84 25.77
C PRO A 444 -38.91 -22.85 24.25
N HIS A 445 -37.98 -22.31 23.45
CA HIS A 445 -38.09 -22.22 21.99
C HIS A 445 -37.64 -23.50 21.26
N PHE A 446 -37.18 -24.52 21.99
CA PHE A 446 -36.90 -25.83 21.43
C PHE A 446 -38.16 -26.70 21.36
N ASP A 447 -38.35 -27.35 20.22
CA ASP A 447 -39.44 -28.28 19.93
C ASP A 447 -38.87 -29.53 19.24
N GLU A 448 -39.69 -30.55 18.99
CA GLU A 448 -39.25 -31.82 18.39
C GLU A 448 -38.52 -31.67 17.05
N SER A 449 -38.73 -30.59 16.31
CA SER A 449 -38.07 -30.33 15.03
C SER A 449 -36.59 -29.97 15.18
N ILE A 450 -36.09 -29.69 16.39
CA ILE A 450 -34.66 -29.50 16.65
C ILE A 450 -33.84 -30.72 16.22
N SER A 451 -34.43 -31.93 16.29
CA SER A 451 -33.80 -33.17 15.84
C SER A 451 -33.32 -33.12 14.38
N ARG A 452 -33.92 -32.26 13.54
CA ARG A 452 -33.56 -32.10 12.11
C ARG A 452 -32.21 -31.43 11.91
N ILE A 453 -31.68 -30.69 12.89
CA ILE A 453 -30.38 -30.02 12.74
C ILE A 453 -29.21 -31.00 12.80
N TRP A 454 -29.39 -32.19 13.39
CA TRP A 454 -28.35 -33.21 13.57
C TRP A 454 -28.02 -34.00 12.29
N ASN A 455 -28.18 -33.36 11.15
CA ASN A 455 -27.89 -33.92 9.84
C ASN A 455 -26.96 -32.95 9.09
N TYR A 456 -25.74 -33.40 8.81
CA TYR A 456 -24.74 -32.60 8.11
C TYR A 456 -25.18 -32.17 6.70
N GLU A 457 -26.01 -32.98 6.02
CA GLU A 457 -26.59 -32.62 4.73
C GLU A 457 -27.54 -31.43 4.88
N ASN A 458 -28.40 -31.44 5.91
CA ASN A 458 -29.27 -30.31 6.21
C ASN A 458 -28.46 -29.04 6.56
N SER A 459 -27.29 -29.20 7.18
CA SER A 459 -26.36 -28.08 7.43
C SER A 459 -25.92 -27.44 6.12
N VAL A 460 -25.27 -28.20 5.24
CA VAL A 460 -24.73 -27.63 3.99
C VAL A 460 -25.82 -27.10 3.06
N GLU A 461 -27.01 -27.72 3.05
CA GLU A 461 -28.12 -27.29 2.20
C GLU A 461 -28.80 -25.98 2.66
N GLN A 462 -28.48 -25.45 3.85
CA GLN A 462 -28.93 -24.11 4.24
C GLN A 462 -28.24 -23.00 3.44
N TYR A 463 -27.02 -23.22 2.95
CA TYR A 463 -26.19 -22.22 2.29
C TYR A 463 -26.49 -22.15 0.78
N THR A 464 -27.73 -21.79 0.45
CA THR A 464 -28.26 -21.69 -0.93
C THR A 464 -27.95 -20.39 -1.66
N VAL A 465 -27.53 -19.36 -0.93
CA VAL A 465 -27.11 -18.08 -1.51
C VAL A 465 -25.88 -18.28 -2.40
N VAL A 466 -25.77 -17.49 -3.47
CA VAL A 466 -24.64 -17.52 -4.41
C VAL A 466 -23.30 -17.50 -3.66
N GLY A 467 -22.46 -18.49 -3.95
CA GLY A 467 -21.17 -18.69 -3.29
C GLY A 467 -21.22 -19.56 -2.04
N GLY A 468 -22.39 -20.09 -1.67
CA GLY A 468 -22.55 -21.02 -0.55
C GLY A 468 -22.17 -22.47 -0.90
N THR A 469 -22.22 -23.33 0.12
CA THR A 469 -21.78 -24.73 0.02
C THR A 469 -22.92 -25.73 -0.27
N SER A 470 -24.16 -25.27 -0.43
CA SER A 470 -25.27 -26.15 -0.86
C SER A 470 -25.00 -26.75 -2.23
N LYS A 471 -25.59 -27.93 -2.50
CA LYS A 471 -25.42 -28.63 -3.78
C LYS A 471 -25.81 -27.74 -4.96
N LEU A 472 -26.93 -27.03 -4.83
CA LEU A 472 -27.42 -26.10 -5.85
C LEU A 472 -26.43 -24.96 -6.10
N SER A 473 -25.88 -24.34 -5.04
CA SER A 473 -24.92 -23.26 -5.22
C SER A 473 -23.58 -23.74 -5.78
N VAL A 474 -23.11 -24.93 -5.41
CA VAL A 474 -21.86 -25.50 -5.93
C VAL A 474 -22.02 -25.86 -7.41
N GLN A 475 -23.17 -26.40 -7.82
CA GLN A 475 -23.46 -26.64 -9.24
C GLN A 475 -23.50 -25.34 -10.06
N GLU A 476 -24.00 -24.24 -9.51
CA GLU A 476 -23.93 -22.92 -10.15
C GLU A 476 -22.49 -22.41 -10.28
N GLN A 477 -21.65 -22.63 -9.26
CA GLN A 477 -20.23 -22.29 -9.31
C GLN A 477 -19.50 -23.07 -10.42
N ILE A 478 -19.75 -24.38 -10.55
CA ILE A 478 -19.22 -25.21 -11.64
C ILE A 478 -19.68 -24.67 -13.00
N ARG A 479 -20.97 -24.36 -13.16
CA ARG A 479 -21.52 -23.80 -14.40
C ARG A 479 -20.86 -22.46 -14.75
N THR A 480 -20.65 -21.59 -13.77
CA THR A 480 -19.99 -20.29 -13.96
C THR A 480 -18.55 -20.46 -14.44
N LEU A 481 -17.78 -21.34 -13.80
CA LEU A 481 -16.39 -21.61 -14.19
C LEU A 481 -16.30 -22.29 -15.56
N ARG A 482 -17.20 -23.23 -15.87
CA ARG A 482 -17.27 -23.87 -17.20
C ARG A 482 -17.60 -22.86 -18.30
N ALA A 483 -18.59 -22.00 -18.10
CA ALA A 483 -18.92 -20.94 -19.06
C ALA A 483 -17.74 -19.99 -19.30
N PHE A 484 -17.00 -19.65 -18.24
CA PHE A 484 -15.75 -18.89 -18.36
C PHE A 484 -14.71 -19.66 -19.19
N ILE A 485 -14.45 -20.92 -18.88
CA ILE A 485 -13.50 -21.76 -19.62
C ILE A 485 -13.89 -21.86 -21.09
N GLU A 486 -15.18 -22.09 -21.40
CA GLU A 486 -15.71 -22.19 -22.77
C GLU A 486 -15.56 -20.88 -23.55
N THR A 487 -15.66 -19.73 -22.87
CA THR A 487 -15.45 -18.41 -23.51
C THR A 487 -14.03 -18.26 -24.08
N PHE A 488 -13.04 -18.93 -23.46
CA PHE A 488 -11.63 -18.82 -23.84
C PHE A 488 -11.04 -20.10 -24.42
N THR A 489 -11.81 -21.20 -24.43
CA THR A 489 -11.46 -22.43 -25.15
C THR A 489 -11.94 -22.25 -26.58
N ILE A 490 -11.01 -21.99 -27.50
CA ILE A 490 -11.32 -21.95 -28.94
C ILE A 490 -11.99 -23.29 -29.31
N PRO A 491 -13.20 -23.31 -29.89
CA PRO A 491 -13.72 -24.53 -30.50
C PRO A 491 -12.72 -24.95 -31.56
N ALA A 492 -12.24 -26.20 -31.50
CA ALA A 492 -11.51 -26.79 -32.62
C ALA A 492 -12.46 -26.90 -33.83
N ALA A 493 -12.66 -25.80 -34.54
CA ALA A 493 -13.50 -25.67 -35.72
C ALA A 493 -12.78 -24.77 -36.72
N SER A 494 -12.22 -25.42 -37.75
CA SER A 494 -11.97 -24.92 -39.10
C SER A 494 -11.31 -23.54 -39.24
N MET A 495 -9.98 -23.50 -39.20
CA MET A 495 -9.22 -22.56 -40.05
C MET A 495 -8.92 -23.26 -41.38
N ASP A 496 -9.95 -23.41 -42.21
CA ASP A 496 -9.77 -23.58 -43.66
C ASP A 496 -9.72 -22.17 -44.27
N VAL A 497 -8.52 -21.62 -44.39
CA VAL A 497 -8.22 -20.50 -45.29
C VAL A 497 -7.31 -21.09 -46.37
N THR A 498 -7.83 -21.27 -47.58
CA THR A 498 -7.04 -21.79 -48.71
C THR A 498 -6.29 -20.65 -49.41
N VAL A 499 -5.19 -21.00 -50.07
CA VAL A 499 -4.19 -20.06 -50.65
C VAL A 499 -4.74 -19.17 -51.78
N GLU A 500 -5.93 -19.45 -52.29
CA GLU A 500 -6.55 -18.64 -53.35
C GLU A 500 -7.21 -17.35 -52.86
N ASP A 501 -7.65 -17.28 -51.60
CA ASP A 501 -8.20 -16.04 -51.06
C ASP A 501 -7.11 -14.94 -50.93
N PHE A 502 -5.83 -15.31 -50.98
CA PHE A 502 -4.70 -14.36 -50.95
C PHE A 502 -4.24 -13.90 -52.36
N CYS A 503 -4.64 -14.59 -53.43
CA CYS A 503 -4.17 -14.31 -54.79
C CYS A 503 -5.16 -13.47 -55.65
N GLU A 504 -6.40 -13.24 -55.22
CA GLU A 504 -7.33 -12.34 -55.94
C GLU A 504 -7.12 -10.84 -55.65
N GLU A 505 -6.39 -10.46 -54.59
CA GLU A 505 -6.09 -9.04 -54.33
C GLU A 505 -4.80 -8.52 -55.00
N THR A 506 -3.97 -9.39 -55.61
CA THR A 506 -2.66 -8.98 -56.17
C THR A 506 -2.47 -9.40 -57.64
N ASN A 507 -2.92 -8.50 -58.51
CA ASN A 507 -2.95 -8.60 -59.96
C ASN A 507 -1.56 -8.70 -60.64
N PHE A 508 -0.93 -9.89 -60.74
CA PHE A 508 0.23 -10.14 -61.63
C PHE A 508 0.22 -11.54 -62.28
N SER A 509 0.42 -11.58 -63.59
CA SER A 509 0.33 -12.73 -64.50
C SER A 509 1.68 -13.42 -64.77
N GLU A 510 1.62 -14.74 -65.04
CA GLU A 510 2.55 -15.63 -65.80
C GLU A 510 3.58 -16.56 -65.07
N SER A 511 3.15 -17.84 -64.84
CA SER A 511 3.82 -19.14 -65.16
C SER A 511 4.98 -19.74 -64.29
N PRO A 512 5.27 -21.08 -64.28
CA PRO A 512 4.43 -22.28 -64.02
C PRO A 512 5.07 -23.33 -63.04
N CYS A 513 4.30 -24.26 -62.45
CA CYS A 513 4.83 -25.50 -61.84
C CYS A 513 3.82 -26.70 -61.92
N PRO A 514 4.25 -27.96 -62.14
CA PRO A 514 3.38 -29.15 -62.20
C PRO A 514 3.38 -30.04 -60.94
N SER A 515 2.23 -30.69 -60.65
CA SER A 515 1.95 -31.73 -59.62
C SER A 515 2.49 -33.15 -60.02
N PRO A 516 2.22 -34.34 -59.37
CA PRO A 516 1.28 -34.74 -58.28
C PRO A 516 1.90 -35.71 -57.21
N PHE A 517 1.14 -36.22 -56.21
CA PHE A 517 1.15 -37.65 -55.80
C PHE A 517 0.03 -38.04 -54.81
N ASP A 518 -0.26 -39.34 -54.86
CA ASP A 518 -1.50 -40.09 -54.64
C ASP A 518 -1.57 -40.78 -53.25
N ALA A 519 -2.79 -41.11 -52.84
CA ALA A 519 -3.14 -41.71 -51.56
C ALA A 519 -2.93 -43.24 -51.59
N ASN A 520 -1.87 -43.74 -50.96
CA ASN A 520 -1.74 -45.08 -50.37
C ASN A 520 -0.32 -45.27 -49.82
N ILE A 521 -0.11 -45.09 -48.51
CA ILE A 521 0.87 -45.74 -47.60
C ILE A 521 0.73 -45.02 -46.25
N LEU A 522 -0.15 -45.52 -45.39
CA LEU A 522 -0.16 -45.20 -43.96
C LEU A 522 -0.58 -46.46 -43.20
N LEU A 523 0.43 -47.29 -42.90
CA LEU A 523 0.40 -48.25 -41.80
C LEU A 523 1.84 -48.41 -41.30
N ASN A 524 1.96 -48.47 -39.98
CA ASN A 524 3.09 -48.89 -39.15
C ASN A 524 4.04 -47.84 -38.55
N MET A 525 4.00 -47.88 -37.21
CA MET A 525 5.05 -47.64 -36.22
C MET A 525 5.38 -46.17 -35.94
N GLY A 526 5.50 -45.72 -34.70
CA GLY A 526 5.65 -46.41 -33.42
C GLY A 526 6.39 -45.42 -32.52
N PHE A 527 5.91 -45.23 -31.30
CA PHE A 527 6.48 -44.27 -30.37
C PHE A 527 7.90 -44.68 -29.97
N LEU A 528 8.86 -43.74 -30.09
CA LEU A 528 10.16 -43.85 -29.45
C LEU A 528 10.39 -42.58 -28.63
N GLN A 529 10.36 -42.78 -27.32
CA GLN A 529 10.47 -41.76 -26.28
C GLN A 529 11.94 -41.61 -25.91
N ILE A 530 12.52 -40.42 -26.13
CA ILE A 530 13.77 -40.00 -25.47
C ILE A 530 13.63 -38.51 -25.10
N ASN A 531 13.70 -38.23 -23.80
CA ASN A 531 13.72 -36.90 -23.15
C ASN A 531 12.45 -36.02 -23.24
N GLY A 532 11.27 -36.65 -23.26
CA GLY A 532 10.07 -36.12 -22.58
C GLY A 532 9.41 -34.83 -23.11
N ARG A 533 9.74 -34.31 -24.30
CA ARG A 533 9.01 -33.19 -24.94
C ARG A 533 8.48 -33.59 -26.33
N PHE A 534 7.21 -33.31 -26.60
CA PHE A 534 6.60 -33.37 -27.93
C PHE A 534 6.74 -32.02 -28.61
N THR A 535 7.27 -31.99 -29.84
CA THR A 535 7.27 -30.81 -30.72
C THR A 535 6.74 -31.22 -32.09
N PRO A 536 5.67 -30.61 -32.63
CA PRO A 536 5.28 -30.85 -34.02
C PRO A 536 6.19 -30.08 -34.98
N HIS A 537 6.64 -30.78 -36.02
CA HIS A 537 7.45 -30.24 -37.11
C HIS A 537 6.51 -29.74 -38.22
N SER A 538 6.77 -28.53 -38.71
CA SER A 538 6.05 -27.85 -39.78
C SER A 538 6.30 -28.50 -41.16
N GLY A 539 5.23 -28.58 -41.96
CA GLY A 539 5.29 -28.96 -43.38
C GLY A 539 4.12 -28.33 -44.14
N HIS A 540 4.44 -27.48 -45.11
CA HIS A 540 3.56 -26.55 -45.82
C HIS A 540 2.83 -27.12 -47.06
N SER A 541 1.76 -26.40 -47.43
CA SER A 541 1.22 -26.09 -48.79
C SER A 541 0.38 -27.15 -49.52
N SER A 542 -0.67 -26.85 -50.32
CA SER A 542 -1.53 -25.68 -50.61
C SER A 542 -2.61 -26.10 -51.66
N VAL A 543 -3.58 -25.20 -51.94
CA VAL A 543 -4.44 -24.98 -53.16
C VAL A 543 -5.83 -25.67 -53.35
N CYS A 544 -6.90 -24.86 -53.57
CA CYS A 544 -7.71 -24.92 -54.82
C CYS A 544 -8.93 -25.81 -55.08
N SER A 545 -10.16 -25.31 -54.82
CA SER A 545 -11.13 -24.85 -55.85
C SER A 545 -12.61 -25.26 -55.68
N THR A 546 -13.43 -24.23 -55.44
CA THR A 546 -14.73 -23.87 -56.05
C THR A 546 -15.73 -24.96 -56.49
N ARG A 547 -16.98 -24.86 -55.97
CA ARG A 547 -18.18 -24.49 -56.75
C ARG A 547 -19.45 -24.29 -55.91
N SER A 548 -20.18 -23.25 -56.32
CA SER A 548 -21.56 -22.82 -56.11
C SER A 548 -22.69 -23.86 -56.20
N CYS A 549 -23.80 -23.66 -55.45
CA CYS A 549 -25.21 -23.54 -55.91
C CYS A 549 -26.19 -23.55 -54.70
N SER A 550 -26.97 -22.48 -54.46
CA SER A 550 -28.41 -22.34 -54.80
C SER A 550 -29.34 -23.21 -53.93
N LEU A 551 -30.37 -22.72 -53.22
CA LEU A 551 -31.64 -22.20 -53.73
C LEU A 551 -32.56 -21.78 -52.58
N ALA A 552 -33.57 -20.98 -52.93
CA ALA A 552 -34.45 -20.18 -52.09
C ALA A 552 -35.77 -20.85 -51.64
N ALA A 553 -36.43 -20.15 -50.70
CA ALA A 553 -37.87 -19.84 -50.61
C ALA A 553 -38.89 -20.85 -50.00
N THR A 554 -39.42 -20.43 -48.83
CA THR A 554 -40.82 -20.41 -48.31
C THR A 554 -41.72 -21.67 -48.32
N PRO A 555 -42.63 -21.84 -47.32
CA PRO A 555 -43.94 -21.15 -47.31
C PRO A 555 -44.58 -20.83 -45.93
N VAL A 556 -45.75 -20.16 -45.99
CA VAL A 556 -46.77 -19.74 -44.98
C VAL A 556 -48.12 -20.44 -45.36
N PRO A 557 -49.28 -20.34 -44.66
CA PRO A 557 -49.80 -20.79 -43.33
C PRO A 557 -50.96 -21.84 -43.44
N PRO A 558 -51.80 -22.08 -42.39
CA PRO A 558 -53.22 -21.58 -42.40
C PRO A 558 -53.87 -21.17 -41.02
N GLU A 559 -55.13 -20.69 -41.11
CA GLU A 559 -56.02 -19.87 -40.21
C GLU A 559 -56.84 -20.58 -39.09
N ALA A 560 -57.42 -19.81 -38.13
CA ALA A 560 -58.88 -19.67 -37.81
C ALA A 560 -59.22 -18.92 -36.47
N ALA A 561 -60.34 -18.16 -36.44
CA ALA A 561 -60.97 -17.41 -35.30
C ALA A 561 -62.19 -18.20 -34.66
N PRO A 562 -63.09 -17.73 -33.72
CA PRO A 562 -63.80 -16.40 -33.62
C PRO A 562 -64.34 -15.84 -32.23
N SER A 563 -64.98 -14.64 -32.30
CA SER A 563 -66.08 -13.99 -31.46
C SER A 563 -65.76 -13.32 -30.09
N GLU A 564 -66.35 -12.19 -29.58
CA GLU A 564 -67.49 -11.29 -29.94
C GLU A 564 -67.52 -9.97 -29.07
N THR A 565 -68.04 -8.85 -29.62
CA THR A 565 -68.74 -7.63 -29.04
C THR A 565 -68.15 -6.79 -27.86
N GLY A 566 -68.27 -5.45 -27.73
CA GLY A 566 -68.94 -4.37 -28.47
C GLY A 566 -68.82 -2.97 -27.77
N THR A 567 -68.89 -1.90 -28.59
CA THR A 567 -69.43 -0.52 -28.39
C THR A 567 -68.92 0.47 -27.30
N GLY A 568 -68.56 1.70 -27.72
CA GLY A 568 -68.30 2.92 -26.89
C GLY A 568 -69.58 3.63 -26.37
N PRO A 569 -69.69 4.98 -26.16
CA PRO A 569 -68.75 6.08 -26.50
C PRO A 569 -68.69 7.33 -25.53
N GLN A 570 -67.73 8.24 -25.78
CA GLN A 570 -67.80 9.74 -25.93
C GLN A 570 -68.29 10.77 -24.84
N LEU A 571 -67.42 11.82 -24.68
CA LEU A 571 -67.61 13.31 -24.74
C LEU A 571 -68.14 14.20 -23.56
N THR A 572 -67.28 15.20 -23.21
CA THR A 572 -67.49 16.67 -22.94
C THR A 572 -68.30 17.18 -21.71
N VAL A 573 -67.75 17.99 -20.75
CA VAL A 573 -67.41 19.47 -20.73
C VAL A 573 -68.69 20.35 -20.61
N PRO A 574 -68.78 21.60 -20.04
CA PRO A 574 -67.94 22.45 -19.15
C PRO A 574 -68.70 23.21 -17.99
N ASP A 575 -67.94 24.06 -17.27
CA ASP A 575 -68.23 25.50 -16.93
C ASP A 575 -69.03 25.99 -15.71
N ASP A 576 -68.27 26.68 -14.83
CA ASP A 576 -68.30 28.13 -14.52
C ASP A 576 -68.96 28.74 -13.25
N ARG A 577 -68.11 29.58 -12.61
CA ARG A 577 -68.34 30.84 -11.83
C ARG A 577 -68.88 30.74 -10.39
N ASP A 578 -68.45 31.54 -9.40
CA ASP A 578 -67.50 32.66 -9.29
C ASP A 578 -67.25 32.95 -7.78
N GLY A 579 -66.12 33.59 -7.42
CA GLY A 579 -66.03 34.48 -6.22
C GLY A 579 -64.95 34.24 -5.14
N SER A 580 -63.71 34.73 -5.40
CA SER A 580 -62.70 35.40 -4.51
C SER A 580 -62.60 35.05 -3.00
N SER A 581 -61.45 34.76 -2.37
CA SER A 581 -60.10 35.38 -2.45
C SER A 581 -58.99 34.41 -1.95
N GLY A 582 -57.97 34.02 -2.76
CA GLY A 582 -56.58 34.56 -2.73
C GLY A 582 -55.60 33.77 -1.80
N VAL A 583 -55.08 32.56 -2.10
CA VAL A 583 -53.98 32.10 -3.04
C VAL A 583 -52.55 32.19 -2.42
N PRO A 584 -51.57 31.28 -2.69
CA PRO A 584 -51.55 30.07 -3.56
C PRO A 584 -51.23 28.74 -2.84
N ARG A 585 -52.05 27.70 -3.03
CA ARG A 585 -51.89 26.52 -3.94
C ARG A 585 -51.24 25.27 -3.30
N ALA A 586 -52.10 24.32 -2.98
CA ALA A 586 -51.85 22.88 -2.95
C ALA A 586 -51.82 22.27 -4.37
N ARG A 587 -51.26 21.05 -4.53
CA ARG A 587 -51.97 19.87 -5.08
C ARG A 587 -51.09 18.63 -5.28
N LYS A 588 -51.70 17.48 -4.99
CA LYS A 588 -51.40 16.15 -5.56
C LYS A 588 -51.85 16.06 -7.03
N CYS A 589 -51.03 15.42 -7.87
CA CYS A 589 -51.26 14.70 -9.15
C CYS A 589 -49.85 14.20 -9.56
N SER A 590 -49.57 13.12 -10.28
CA SER A 590 -50.36 12.09 -10.97
C SER A 590 -49.36 11.02 -11.46
N LEU A 591 -49.81 9.77 -11.48
CA LEU A 591 -49.51 8.67 -12.41
C LEU A 591 -48.26 8.71 -13.31
N VAL A 592 -47.52 7.62 -13.17
CA VAL A 592 -46.81 6.84 -14.19
C VAL A 592 -47.56 6.79 -15.54
N ALA A 593 -46.88 7.18 -16.63
CA ALA A 593 -47.12 6.70 -17.98
C ALA A 593 -45.86 6.87 -18.86
N VAL A 594 -45.53 5.81 -19.57
CA VAL A 594 -44.46 5.64 -20.57
C VAL A 594 -44.90 6.22 -21.92
N PRO A 595 -43.94 6.65 -22.77
CA PRO A 595 -43.94 6.22 -24.19
C PRO A 595 -42.53 5.80 -24.65
N THR A 596 -42.28 4.54 -25.00
CA THR A 596 -42.29 3.94 -26.37
C THR A 596 -41.30 4.53 -27.39
N GLU A 597 -40.34 3.65 -27.74
CA GLU A 597 -39.78 3.35 -29.07
C GLU A 597 -38.69 4.22 -29.74
N ALA A 598 -37.68 3.45 -30.22
CA ALA A 598 -37.00 3.52 -31.52
C ALA A 598 -35.56 4.07 -31.62
N THR A 599 -34.63 3.12 -31.79
CA THR A 599 -33.50 3.07 -32.76
C THR A 599 -32.42 4.15 -32.78
N LYS A 600 -31.17 3.77 -32.48
CA LYS A 600 -30.01 3.66 -33.42
C LYS A 600 -28.68 3.51 -32.66
N PHE A 601 -27.80 2.67 -33.19
CA PHE A 601 -26.40 2.51 -32.78
C PHE A 601 -25.60 3.81 -32.99
N GLU A 602 -24.68 4.12 -32.08
CA GLU A 602 -23.38 4.70 -32.42
C GLU A 602 -22.32 4.43 -31.35
N ILE A 603 -21.08 4.34 -31.83
CA ILE A 603 -19.90 3.72 -31.24
C ILE A 603 -19.07 4.75 -30.45
N SER A 604 -18.20 4.24 -29.57
CA SER A 604 -16.92 4.82 -29.07
C SER A 604 -16.88 5.58 -27.74
N GLY A 605 -15.95 5.14 -26.90
CA GLY A 605 -15.02 6.03 -26.19
C GLY A 605 -15.19 6.16 -24.68
N ARG A 606 -14.40 5.38 -23.90
CA ARG A 606 -13.73 5.77 -22.64
C ARG A 606 -13.00 4.54 -22.07
N ALA A 607 -11.68 4.44 -22.24
CA ALA A 607 -10.62 5.17 -21.52
C ALA A 607 -10.55 4.76 -20.04
N THR A 608 -9.76 3.72 -19.79
CA THR A 608 -9.30 3.27 -18.47
C THR A 608 -8.01 4.02 -18.15
N PRO A 609 -7.88 4.77 -17.04
CA PRO A 609 -6.59 5.30 -16.62
C PRO A 609 -5.73 4.19 -16.05
N VAL A 610 -4.58 3.95 -16.68
CA VAL A 610 -3.51 3.06 -16.23
C VAL A 610 -2.64 3.85 -15.26
N PHE A 611 -2.51 3.40 -14.01
CA PHE A 611 -1.53 3.92 -13.06
C PHE A 611 -0.13 3.39 -13.43
N THR A 612 0.80 4.27 -13.74
CA THR A 612 2.24 3.97 -13.81
C THR A 612 2.91 4.37 -12.49
N TRP A 613 3.78 3.49 -11.98
CA TRP A 613 4.55 3.67 -10.77
C TRP A 613 5.99 3.96 -11.20
N ASN A 614 6.56 5.08 -10.74
CA ASN A 614 7.96 5.42 -10.96
C ASN A 614 8.69 5.54 -9.61
N PRO A 615 9.78 4.80 -9.36
CA PRO A 615 10.64 5.00 -8.20
C PRO A 615 11.80 5.97 -8.55
N ILE A 616 11.99 7.04 -7.76
CA ILE A 616 13.22 7.84 -7.79
C ILE A 616 14.15 7.41 -6.64
N PRO A 617 15.48 7.33 -6.86
CA PRO A 617 16.46 6.83 -5.90
C PRO A 617 17.05 7.97 -5.07
N THR A 618 17.08 7.81 -3.75
CA THR A 618 17.91 8.60 -2.84
C THR A 618 19.39 8.23 -3.00
N SER A 619 20.18 9.08 -3.65
CA SER A 619 21.65 9.06 -3.55
C SER A 619 22.12 10.26 -2.73
N ALA A 620 22.31 10.05 -1.43
CA ALA A 620 23.13 10.94 -0.60
C ALA A 620 24.60 10.54 -0.82
N ASN A 621 25.35 11.38 -1.54
CA ASN A 621 26.81 11.42 -1.51
C ASN A 621 27.25 12.77 -2.06
N VAL A 622 27.15 13.81 -1.22
CA VAL A 622 27.90 15.06 -1.39
C VAL A 622 28.47 15.44 -0.04
N ILE A 623 29.79 15.35 0.08
CA ILE A 623 30.56 15.80 1.24
C ILE A 623 30.71 17.32 1.11
N TYR A 624 30.20 18.08 2.08
CA TYR A 624 30.48 19.51 2.21
C TYR A 624 31.48 19.73 3.34
N ALA A 625 32.65 20.27 3.01
CA ALA A 625 33.56 20.86 3.98
C ALA A 625 33.17 22.34 4.15
N LEU A 626 32.76 22.74 5.36
CA LEU A 626 32.51 24.14 5.71
C LEU A 626 33.83 24.82 6.10
N SER A 627 34.16 25.91 5.41
CA SER A 627 35.21 26.84 5.81
C SER A 627 34.60 27.95 6.69
N GLU A 628 35.17 28.13 7.88
CA GLU A 628 34.88 29.24 8.78
C GLU A 628 35.37 30.55 8.16
N THR A 629 34.56 31.23 7.33
CA THR A 629 34.40 32.69 7.28
C THR A 629 33.59 33.13 6.05
N LYS A 630 32.78 34.16 6.27
CA LYS A 630 31.69 34.74 5.46
C LYS A 630 31.89 34.92 3.94
N GLN A 631 30.76 34.75 3.24
CA GLN A 631 30.22 35.49 2.07
C GLN A 631 30.83 35.32 0.65
N GLN A 632 29.93 34.90 -0.27
CA GLN A 632 29.98 34.86 -1.76
C GLN A 632 30.75 33.72 -2.45
N ILE A 633 30.06 33.01 -3.36
CA ILE A 633 30.67 32.09 -4.34
C ILE A 633 30.59 32.73 -5.73
N VAL A 634 31.76 32.93 -6.34
CA VAL A 634 31.97 33.27 -7.75
C VAL A 634 32.47 32.00 -8.46
N PHE A 635 31.95 31.70 -9.66
CA PHE A 635 32.37 30.56 -10.47
C PHE A 635 33.57 30.92 -11.35
N SER A 636 34.63 30.11 -11.33
CA SER A 636 35.60 30.03 -12.43
C SER A 636 36.27 28.66 -12.53
N GLN A 637 36.32 28.11 -13.75
CA GLN A 637 37.00 26.89 -14.20
C GLN A 637 38.53 27.00 -14.11
N LEU A 638 39.23 25.85 -14.04
CA LEU A 638 40.57 25.51 -14.57
C LEU A 638 40.85 24.02 -14.20
N GLU A 639 40.87 23.04 -15.11
CA GLU A 639 41.97 22.56 -15.98
C GLU A 639 43.22 21.97 -15.27
N GLN A 640 43.26 20.63 -15.27
CA GLN A 640 44.33 19.69 -15.69
C GLN A 640 45.78 19.65 -15.12
N GLU A 641 46.27 18.39 -15.01
CA GLU A 641 47.66 17.86 -14.95
C GLU A 641 48.39 17.91 -13.57
N ALA A 642 49.35 17.05 -13.19
CA ALA A 642 49.82 15.67 -13.41
C ALA A 642 51.10 15.52 -12.53
N GLU A 643 51.67 14.30 -12.39
CA GLU A 643 53.01 13.96 -11.81
C GLU A 643 53.11 13.76 -10.28
N THR A 644 53.15 12.52 -9.76
CA THR A 644 54.26 11.53 -9.56
C THR A 644 55.23 11.84 -8.41
N GLU A 645 55.30 10.94 -7.41
CA GLU A 645 56.57 10.42 -6.86
C GLU A 645 56.34 9.15 -5.99
N THR A 646 57.40 8.36 -5.88
CA THR A 646 57.48 6.90 -5.74
C THR A 646 57.95 6.37 -4.39
N GLU A 647 57.51 5.13 -4.09
CA GLU A 647 58.19 3.98 -3.45
C GLU A 647 58.78 4.02 -2.02
N GLY A 648 58.47 2.93 -1.29
CA GLY A 648 59.17 2.46 -0.09
C GLY A 648 58.49 1.23 0.51
N SER A 649 58.76 0.05 -0.05
CA SER A 649 58.31 -1.27 0.43
C SER A 649 59.24 -1.86 1.50
N ILE A 650 58.74 -2.76 2.35
CA ILE A 650 59.38 -4.04 2.76
C ILE A 650 58.30 -5.00 3.31
N SER A 651 58.32 -6.21 2.73
CA SER A 651 57.67 -7.51 3.00
C SER A 651 57.70 -8.02 4.46
N GLY A 652 56.98 -9.03 4.94
CA GLY A 652 56.20 -10.20 4.44
C GLY A 652 55.90 -11.09 5.69
N VAL A 653 54.90 -11.97 5.79
CA VAL A 653 54.72 -13.34 5.25
C VAL A 653 53.36 -13.83 5.86
N SER A 654 52.27 -14.13 5.11
CA SER A 654 51.78 -15.45 4.59
C SER A 654 51.72 -16.60 5.63
N SER A 655 50.79 -17.56 5.64
CA SER A 655 49.59 -17.90 4.85
C SER A 655 48.91 -19.15 5.47
N ASP A 656 47.64 -19.39 5.06
CA ASP A 656 46.91 -20.67 4.97
C ASP A 656 46.20 -21.23 6.22
N ALA A 657 45.07 -21.94 6.16
CA ALA A 657 43.95 -22.11 5.22
C ALA A 657 42.84 -22.91 5.96
N GLU A 658 41.59 -22.73 5.49
CA GLU A 658 40.35 -23.55 5.53
C GLU A 658 40.19 -24.84 6.39
N SER A 659 39.00 -24.94 7.03
CA SER A 659 38.03 -26.08 7.11
C SER A 659 37.26 -26.01 8.44
N GLU A 660 35.97 -25.64 8.43
CA GLU A 660 34.74 -26.46 8.29
C GLU A 660 34.31 -27.28 9.53
N CYS A 661 33.06 -26.98 9.98
CA CYS A 661 32.05 -27.84 10.63
C CYS A 661 32.38 -28.36 12.07
N GLU A 662 31.47 -28.52 13.05
CA GLU A 662 30.02 -28.73 13.07
C GLU A 662 29.52 -28.81 14.56
N LEU A 663 28.19 -28.72 14.79
CA LEU A 663 27.36 -29.31 15.89
C LEU A 663 27.03 -28.55 17.21
N GLU A 664 25.79 -28.01 17.21
CA GLU A 664 24.58 -28.19 18.08
C GLU A 664 24.58 -28.60 19.59
N HIS A 665 23.63 -27.93 20.30
CA HIS A 665 22.72 -28.34 21.42
C HIS A 665 23.32 -28.62 22.83
N ASP A 666 22.68 -28.43 23.99
CA ASP A 666 21.41 -27.83 24.48
C ASP A 666 21.53 -27.71 26.04
N ASP A 667 20.70 -26.83 26.63
CA ASP A 667 20.05 -26.79 27.96
C ASP A 667 20.65 -27.42 29.25
N ASP A 668 20.60 -26.66 30.37
CA ASP A 668 19.85 -27.03 31.61
C ASP A 668 20.07 -26.08 32.82
N ASP A 669 18.93 -25.65 33.39
CA ASP A 669 18.52 -25.45 34.81
C ASP A 669 19.23 -24.56 35.88
N GLU A 670 18.36 -23.81 36.57
CA GLU A 670 18.41 -22.94 37.77
C GLU A 670 18.83 -23.61 39.12
N PRO A 671 18.80 -22.98 40.34
CA PRO A 671 18.92 -21.57 40.79
C PRO A 671 19.73 -21.35 42.13
N ARG A 672 19.79 -20.07 42.58
CA ARG A 672 19.88 -19.52 43.98
C ARG A 672 21.20 -18.92 44.56
N ALA A 673 21.06 -17.62 44.88
CA ALA A 673 21.24 -16.96 46.19
C ALA A 673 22.51 -16.12 46.51
N ARG A 674 22.29 -14.78 46.49
CA ARG A 674 22.50 -13.72 47.51
C ARG A 674 23.89 -13.45 48.15
N GLN A 675 24.15 -12.13 48.27
CA GLN A 675 25.10 -11.35 49.10
C GLN A 675 26.53 -11.21 48.50
N SER A 676 27.21 -10.07 48.48
CA SER A 676 27.11 -8.83 49.28
C SER A 676 27.77 -7.64 48.56
N GLU A 677 27.32 -6.44 48.89
CA GLU A 677 27.85 -5.12 48.50
C GLU A 677 29.37 -4.94 48.71
N ARG A 678 30.03 -4.25 47.76
CA ARG A 678 31.20 -3.40 48.04
C ARG A 678 30.98 -2.02 47.42
N LYS A 679 30.89 -1.01 48.29
CA LYS A 679 30.91 0.42 47.97
C LYS A 679 32.31 0.81 47.47
N GLU A 680 32.40 1.43 46.31
CA GLU A 680 33.57 2.21 45.87
C GLU A 680 33.36 3.72 46.08
N PRO A 681 34.43 4.52 46.27
CA PRO A 681 34.34 5.85 46.85
C PRO A 681 33.98 6.94 45.82
N ALA A 682 33.28 7.97 46.30
CA ALA A 682 32.71 9.09 45.54
C ALA A 682 33.72 10.01 44.80
N ALA A 683 35.02 9.72 44.82
CA ALA A 683 36.05 10.55 44.17
C ALA A 683 36.35 10.11 42.72
N ASP A 684 36.17 8.83 42.39
CA ASP A 684 36.46 8.29 41.04
C ASP A 684 35.30 8.48 40.04
N ARG A 685 34.11 8.88 40.51
CA ARG A 685 32.97 9.25 39.66
C ARG A 685 33.21 10.58 38.93
N LYS A 686 33.78 11.58 39.63
CA LYS A 686 33.97 12.93 39.09
C LYS A 686 35.06 13.05 38.01
N GLN A 687 36.00 12.10 37.94
CA GLN A 687 37.06 12.11 36.90
C GLN A 687 36.74 11.22 35.69
N LYS A 688 35.82 10.24 35.80
CA LYS A 688 35.33 9.47 34.66
C LYS A 688 34.12 10.09 33.96
N GLU A 689 33.40 11.00 34.61
CA GLU A 689 32.30 11.76 33.98
C GLU A 689 32.80 12.90 33.08
N ALA A 690 33.95 13.53 33.40
CA ALA A 690 34.46 14.67 32.65
C ALA A 690 35.11 14.34 31.28
N SER A 691 35.29 13.07 30.91
CA SER A 691 35.93 12.67 29.64
C SER A 691 35.00 12.01 28.63
N LYS A 692 33.68 11.96 28.91
CA LYS A 692 32.64 11.50 27.97
C LYS A 692 31.82 12.62 27.32
N ASP A 693 32.01 13.87 27.74
CA ASP A 693 31.11 14.99 27.38
C ASP A 693 31.29 15.59 25.98
N ASN A 694 32.21 15.09 25.15
CA ASN A 694 32.53 15.75 23.89
C ASN A 694 31.72 15.29 22.66
N ASN A 695 30.62 14.54 22.86
CA ASN A 695 29.84 14.00 21.73
C ASN A 695 28.30 14.06 21.92
N ASN A 696 27.79 14.83 22.89
CA ASN A 696 26.35 14.96 23.12
C ASN A 696 25.75 15.98 22.12
N MET A 697 24.95 15.54 21.13
CA MET A 697 24.47 16.41 20.06
C MET A 697 23.44 17.47 20.51
N TYR A 698 22.66 17.18 21.55
CA TYR A 698 21.61 18.05 22.10
C TYR A 698 21.81 18.24 23.62
N PRO A 699 22.89 18.89 24.05
CA PRO A 699 23.29 18.94 25.46
C PRO A 699 22.30 19.69 26.37
N ASN A 700 21.44 20.53 25.78
CA ASN A 700 20.43 21.29 26.51
C ASN A 700 19.08 20.55 26.64
N CYS A 701 18.93 19.39 26.00
CA CYS A 701 17.69 18.61 26.01
C CYS A 701 17.83 17.36 26.87
N ASP A 702 17.09 17.31 27.98
CA ASP A 702 16.96 16.12 28.82
C ASP A 702 15.75 15.29 28.40
N VAL A 703 16.02 14.22 27.68
CA VAL A 703 14.98 13.31 27.19
C VAL A 703 14.30 12.52 28.31
N ASN A 704 14.93 12.39 29.49
CA ASN A 704 14.35 11.61 30.59
C ASN A 704 13.02 12.17 31.07
N VAL A 705 12.76 13.46 30.89
CA VAL A 705 11.46 14.10 31.17
C VAL A 705 10.29 13.39 30.49
N TRP A 706 10.50 12.85 29.29
CA TRP A 706 9.49 12.08 28.54
C TRP A 706 9.49 10.59 28.89
N LEU A 707 10.56 10.08 29.51
CA LEU A 707 10.74 8.67 29.85
C LEU A 707 10.34 8.31 31.30
N ARG A 708 9.84 9.28 32.07
CA ARG A 708 9.39 9.07 33.45
C ARG A 708 8.15 8.22 33.54
N SER A 709 8.04 7.47 34.63
CA SER A 709 6.84 6.72 34.99
C SER A 709 6.39 7.13 36.39
N CYS A 710 5.11 7.45 36.51
CA CYS A 710 4.47 7.73 37.80
C CYS A 710 4.42 6.44 38.62
N GLU A 711 5.11 6.43 39.75
CA GLU A 711 5.19 5.27 40.65
C GLU A 711 4.06 5.25 41.67
N GLN A 712 3.51 6.42 42.00
CA GLN A 712 2.47 6.57 43.01
C GLN A 712 1.47 7.68 42.63
N GLU A 713 0.17 7.33 42.65
CA GLU A 713 -0.93 8.29 42.50
C GLU A 713 -1.01 9.23 43.71
N ILE A 714 -1.39 10.48 43.46
CA ILE A 714 -1.68 11.46 44.49
C ILE A 714 -3.19 11.63 44.51
N VAL A 715 -3.87 10.84 45.35
CA VAL A 715 -5.33 10.85 45.45
C VAL A 715 -5.83 11.99 46.35
N GLN A 716 -5.10 12.29 47.42
CA GLN A 716 -5.39 13.42 48.28
C GLN A 716 -4.60 14.63 47.77
N PRO A 717 -5.26 15.75 47.41
CA PRO A 717 -4.57 16.91 46.87
C PRO A 717 -3.48 17.42 47.82
N ILE A 718 -2.30 17.66 47.28
CA ILE A 718 -1.21 18.30 48.01
C ILE A 718 -1.20 19.80 47.72
N GLU A 719 -1.08 20.62 48.76
CA GLU A 719 -0.94 22.07 48.62
C GLU A 719 0.49 22.41 48.19
N GLY A 720 0.63 23.25 47.18
CA GLY A 720 1.93 23.66 46.66
C GLY A 720 2.44 24.96 47.28
N THR A 721 3.72 25.23 47.06
CA THR A 721 4.35 26.49 47.47
C THR A 721 4.26 27.50 46.32
N VAL A 722 3.53 28.59 46.56
CA VAL A 722 3.37 29.69 45.59
C VAL A 722 4.57 30.65 45.66
N LYS A 723 5.12 31.00 44.49
CA LYS A 723 6.12 32.05 44.28
C LYS A 723 5.53 33.08 43.33
N GLY A 724 5.68 34.38 43.62
CA GLY A 724 5.01 35.43 42.86
C GLY A 724 3.52 35.53 43.20
N THR A 725 2.69 35.88 42.23
CA THR A 725 1.25 36.11 42.40
C THR A 725 0.44 35.23 41.45
N VAL A 726 -0.44 34.39 42.01
CA VAL A 726 -1.53 33.75 41.26
C VAL A 726 -2.76 34.66 41.41
N PRO A 727 -3.34 35.19 40.31
CA PRO A 727 -4.44 36.14 40.42
C PRO A 727 -5.66 35.58 41.17
N GLU A 728 -6.23 36.35 42.10
CA GLU A 728 -7.36 35.90 42.93
C GLU A 728 -8.63 35.58 42.12
N TRP A 729 -8.77 36.18 40.93
CA TRP A 729 -9.89 35.92 40.04
C TRP A 729 -9.76 34.57 39.31
N LEU A 730 -8.56 34.01 39.22
CA LEU A 730 -8.31 32.73 38.57
C LEU A 730 -8.75 31.59 39.49
N ASN A 731 -10.02 31.15 39.36
CA ASN A 731 -10.59 30.08 40.17
C ASN A 731 -11.13 28.96 39.27
N GLY A 732 -10.67 27.73 39.50
CA GLY A 732 -10.99 26.59 38.63
C GLY A 732 -9.95 25.49 38.68
N SER A 733 -10.11 24.50 37.81
CA SER A 733 -9.22 23.34 37.71
C SER A 733 -8.58 23.28 36.33
N LEU A 734 -7.25 23.27 36.28
CA LEU A 734 -6.52 22.86 35.08
C LEU A 734 -6.43 21.33 35.09
N LEU A 735 -7.18 20.69 34.19
CA LEU A 735 -7.15 19.25 33.95
C LEU A 735 -6.14 18.96 32.84
N ARG A 736 -5.29 17.95 33.04
CA ARG A 736 -4.32 17.49 32.03
C ARG A 736 -4.41 15.98 31.87
N ASN A 737 -4.12 15.51 30.68
CA ASN A 737 -3.98 14.10 30.34
C ASN A 737 -2.66 13.88 29.60
N GLY A 738 -2.10 12.69 29.69
CA GLY A 738 -0.82 12.38 29.03
C GLY A 738 -0.20 11.04 29.45
N PRO A 739 1.06 10.82 29.04
CA PRO A 739 1.87 9.69 29.45
C PRO A 739 1.99 9.61 30.97
N GLY A 740 1.61 8.47 31.53
CA GLY A 740 1.68 8.21 32.97
C GLY A 740 2.77 7.22 33.36
N SER A 741 2.71 6.01 32.79
CA SER A 741 3.72 4.99 33.04
C SER A 741 4.10 4.32 31.74
N LEU A 742 5.41 4.31 31.47
CA LEU A 742 6.01 3.53 30.38
C LEU A 742 6.25 2.07 30.79
N LYS A 743 6.00 1.70 32.04
CA LYS A 743 6.28 0.38 32.59
C LYS A 743 5.01 -0.36 33.03
N VAL A 744 5.02 -1.67 32.81
CA VAL A 744 4.03 -2.61 33.34
C VAL A 744 4.78 -3.85 33.85
N GLY A 745 4.89 -3.98 35.18
CA GLY A 745 5.78 -4.98 35.78
C GLY A 745 7.24 -4.72 35.35
N ASP A 746 7.91 -5.77 34.87
CA ASP A 746 9.29 -5.67 34.36
C ASP A 746 9.37 -5.26 32.88
N MET A 747 8.22 -5.08 32.23
CA MET A 747 8.14 -4.70 30.82
C MET A 747 8.04 -3.19 30.64
N MET A 748 8.48 -2.73 29.47
CA MET A 748 8.39 -1.33 29.06
C MET A 748 7.70 -1.22 27.71
N PHE A 749 6.87 -0.20 27.53
CA PHE A 749 6.31 0.16 26.23
C PHE A 749 7.42 0.64 25.29
N ASN A 750 7.25 0.38 23.99
CA ASN A 750 8.19 0.77 22.95
C ASN A 750 7.96 2.21 22.46
N HIS A 751 6.78 2.78 22.67
CA HIS A 751 6.39 4.09 22.14
C HIS A 751 5.76 4.98 23.21
N LEU A 752 6.02 6.29 23.18
CA LEU A 752 5.53 7.25 24.19
C LEU A 752 4.00 7.25 24.30
N PHE A 753 3.31 7.24 23.15
CA PHE A 753 1.85 7.15 23.06
C PHE A 753 1.27 5.79 23.47
N ASP A 754 2.06 4.83 23.94
CA ASP A 754 1.52 3.59 24.53
C ASP A 754 1.52 3.63 26.06
N SER A 755 2.09 4.70 26.65
CA SER A 755 2.12 4.90 28.09
C SER A 755 0.70 4.84 28.68
N SER A 756 0.58 4.22 29.86
CA SER A 756 -0.69 4.24 30.60
C SER A 756 -1.11 5.69 30.87
N ALA A 757 -2.35 6.05 30.52
CA ALA A 757 -2.87 7.41 30.68
C ALA A 757 -2.90 7.87 32.15
N LEU A 758 -2.39 9.08 32.41
CA LEU A 758 -2.40 9.72 33.72
C LEU A 758 -3.10 11.07 33.64
N LEU A 759 -4.14 11.22 34.46
CA LEU A 759 -4.85 12.46 34.67
C LEU A 759 -4.13 13.28 35.74
N HIS A 760 -3.99 14.57 35.50
CA HIS A 760 -3.47 15.53 36.46
C HIS A 760 -4.49 16.63 36.68
N ARG A 761 -4.58 17.12 37.91
CA ARG A 761 -5.39 18.29 38.25
C ARG A 761 -4.58 19.27 39.07
N PHE A 762 -4.58 20.52 38.61
CA PHE A 762 -4.15 21.68 39.38
C PHE A 762 -5.39 22.50 39.72
N ASN A 763 -5.86 22.39 40.96
CA ASN A 763 -7.02 23.16 41.41
C ASN A 763 -6.55 24.49 41.98
N ILE A 764 -7.11 25.58 41.49
CA ILE A 764 -6.78 26.95 41.85
C ILE A 764 -7.99 27.55 42.58
N ASN A 765 -7.77 28.03 43.80
CA ASN A 765 -8.80 28.67 44.61
C ASN A 765 -8.18 29.77 45.46
N GLU A 766 -8.60 31.03 45.27
CA GLU A 766 -8.15 32.20 46.03
C GLU A 766 -6.60 32.29 46.12
N GLY A 767 -5.92 32.14 44.98
CA GLY A 767 -4.46 32.20 44.90
C GLY A 767 -3.71 30.97 45.44
N LYS A 768 -4.40 30.00 46.04
CA LYS A 768 -3.83 28.70 46.43
C LYS A 768 -3.96 27.70 45.29
N VAL A 769 -2.98 26.82 45.15
CA VAL A 769 -3.00 25.74 44.17
C VAL A 769 -2.75 24.40 44.85
N THR A 770 -3.59 23.41 44.54
CA THR A 770 -3.38 22.02 44.93
C THR A 770 -3.14 21.13 43.72
N TYR A 771 -2.35 20.08 43.89
CA TYR A 771 -2.02 19.11 42.84
C TYR A 771 -2.45 17.70 43.22
N GLN A 772 -2.97 16.97 42.25
CA GLN A 772 -3.29 15.56 42.35
C GLN A 772 -3.16 14.87 40.99
N CYS A 773 -2.94 13.56 41.00
CA CYS A 773 -2.87 12.76 39.77
C CYS A 773 -3.38 11.34 40.00
N ARG A 774 -4.06 10.78 38.99
CA ARG A 774 -4.60 9.41 39.01
C ARG A 774 -4.53 8.78 37.64
N PHE A 775 -4.22 7.49 37.59
CA PHE A 775 -4.26 6.75 36.33
C PHE A 775 -5.70 6.59 35.88
N LEU A 776 -5.94 6.85 34.59
CA LEU A 776 -7.21 6.52 33.97
C LEU A 776 -7.40 5.00 34.00
N LYS A 777 -8.48 4.53 34.61
CA LYS A 777 -8.75 3.10 34.79
C LYS A 777 -9.41 2.49 33.55
N SER A 778 -8.74 2.61 32.40
CA SER A 778 -9.13 1.96 31.14
C SER A 778 -9.05 0.44 31.25
N ASP A 779 -9.69 -0.29 30.33
CA ASP A 779 -9.59 -1.75 30.31
C ASP A 779 -8.16 -2.21 29.98
N ALA A 780 -7.46 -1.49 29.10
CA ALA A 780 -6.05 -1.72 28.81
C ALA A 780 -5.18 -1.60 30.08
N TYR A 781 -5.37 -0.52 30.85
CA TYR A 781 -4.67 -0.33 32.13
C TYR A 781 -4.98 -1.47 33.11
N LYS A 782 -6.26 -1.76 33.34
CA LYS A 782 -6.71 -2.82 34.27
C LYS A 782 -6.11 -4.18 33.89
N LYS A 783 -6.14 -4.56 32.62
CA LYS A 783 -5.59 -5.83 32.11
C LYS A 783 -4.08 -5.90 32.29
N ASN A 784 -3.36 -4.86 31.88
CA ASN A 784 -1.90 -4.77 31.99
C ASN A 784 -1.46 -4.83 33.47
N THR A 785 -2.11 -4.08 34.36
CA THR A 785 -1.83 -4.08 35.80
C THR A 785 -2.12 -5.44 36.44
N ALA A 786 -3.26 -6.07 36.12
CA ALA A 786 -3.62 -7.38 36.67
C ALA A 786 -2.63 -8.47 36.24
N ALA A 787 -2.15 -8.42 34.99
CA ALA A 787 -1.21 -9.39 34.45
C ALA A 787 0.26 -9.11 34.82
N ARG A 788 0.58 -7.91 35.33
CA ARG A 788 1.95 -7.41 35.57
C ARG A 788 2.86 -7.51 34.33
N ARG A 789 2.28 -7.41 33.13
CA ARG A 789 2.97 -7.42 31.83
C ARG A 789 2.07 -6.77 30.78
N ILE A 790 2.64 -6.39 29.64
CA ILE A 790 1.88 -5.77 28.54
C ILE A 790 1.10 -6.87 27.81
N VAL A 791 -0.22 -6.88 27.97
CA VAL A 791 -1.14 -7.89 27.39
C VAL A 791 -2.10 -7.32 26.35
N VAL A 792 -2.09 -6.00 26.15
CA VAL A 792 -2.85 -5.31 25.11
C VAL A 792 -1.87 -4.69 24.11
N THR A 793 -2.12 -4.90 22.82
CA THR A 793 -1.32 -4.31 21.75
C THR A 793 -1.75 -2.87 21.55
N GLU A 794 -0.78 -1.97 21.57
CA GLU A 794 -0.97 -0.51 21.54
C GLU A 794 -0.54 0.06 20.17
N PHE A 795 -0.34 1.38 20.08
CA PHE A 795 0.03 2.04 18.83
C PHE A 795 1.41 1.58 18.32
N GLY A 796 2.45 1.56 19.16
CA GLY A 796 3.82 1.17 18.78
C GLY A 796 4.34 -0.11 19.45
N THR A 797 3.59 -0.70 20.38
CA THR A 797 4.00 -1.83 21.23
C THR A 797 3.10 -3.05 21.04
N SER A 798 3.70 -4.19 20.74
CA SER A 798 2.98 -5.47 20.70
C SER A 798 2.76 -6.04 22.10
N ALA A 799 1.57 -6.58 22.35
CA ALA A 799 1.31 -7.39 23.53
C ALA A 799 2.20 -8.64 23.54
N VAL A 800 2.60 -9.06 24.74
CA VAL A 800 3.23 -10.37 24.92
C VAL A 800 2.18 -11.46 24.81
N PRO A 801 2.40 -12.49 23.97
CA PRO A 801 1.51 -13.64 23.92
C PRO A 801 1.33 -14.23 25.31
N ASP A 802 0.09 -14.39 25.74
CA ASP A 802 -0.20 -15.01 27.02
C ASP A 802 0.31 -16.46 27.04
N PRO A 803 1.24 -16.83 27.95
CA PRO A 803 1.79 -18.19 28.05
C PRO A 803 0.77 -19.20 28.58
N CYS A 804 -0.32 -18.74 29.21
CA CYS A 804 -1.38 -19.58 29.78
C CYS A 804 -2.68 -19.57 28.97
N GLN A 805 -2.78 -18.78 27.90
CA GLN A 805 -3.93 -18.86 27.00
C GLN A 805 -3.79 -20.06 26.07
N THR A 806 -4.70 -21.01 26.25
CA THR A 806 -4.96 -22.07 25.29
C THR A 806 -5.32 -21.45 23.93
N ILE A 807 -5.05 -22.15 22.83
CA ILE A 807 -5.34 -21.68 21.46
C ILE A 807 -6.81 -21.22 21.33
N PHE A 808 -7.73 -21.86 22.07
CA PHE A 808 -9.16 -21.50 22.13
C PHE A 808 -9.46 -20.12 22.73
N GLN A 809 -8.70 -19.67 23.74
CA GLN A 809 -8.87 -18.33 24.33
C GLN A 809 -8.34 -17.23 23.41
N LYS A 810 -7.28 -17.53 22.64
CA LYS A 810 -6.76 -16.65 21.58
C LYS A 810 -7.72 -16.53 20.40
N VAL A 811 -8.41 -17.62 20.05
CA VAL A 811 -9.43 -17.65 18.99
C VAL A 811 -10.75 -16.97 19.43
N ALA A 812 -11.20 -17.17 20.66
CA ALA A 812 -12.39 -16.50 21.19
C ALA A 812 -12.24 -14.96 21.26
N ALA A 813 -11.03 -14.46 21.52
CA ALA A 813 -10.73 -13.03 21.47
C ALA A 813 -10.90 -12.45 20.05
N ILE A 814 -10.64 -13.22 18.99
CA ILE A 814 -10.71 -12.79 17.58
C ILE A 814 -12.17 -12.62 17.10
N PHE A 815 -13.13 -13.33 17.69
CA PHE A 815 -14.54 -13.30 17.29
C PHE A 815 -15.41 -12.29 18.04
N ASN A 816 -14.84 -11.53 18.99
CA ASN A 816 -15.54 -10.41 19.58
C ASN A 816 -15.67 -9.25 18.59
N LYS A 817 -16.74 -8.43 18.70
CA LYS A 817 -17.08 -7.33 17.78
C LYS A 817 -15.84 -6.51 17.34
N PRO A 818 -15.82 -5.94 16.11
CA PRO A 818 -14.83 -4.93 15.75
C PRO A 818 -14.74 -3.88 16.86
N GLY A 819 -13.56 -3.72 17.47
CA GLY A 819 -13.33 -2.81 18.61
C GLY A 819 -13.18 -3.46 19.99
N VAL A 820 -13.42 -4.76 20.19
CA VAL A 820 -13.32 -5.40 21.54
C VAL A 820 -11.88 -5.73 21.96
N ASN A 821 -10.96 -5.87 21.00
CA ASN A 821 -9.51 -6.03 21.26
C ASN A 821 -8.67 -4.80 20.90
N ASN A 822 -9.30 -3.69 20.50
CA ASN A 822 -8.55 -2.45 20.33
C ASN A 822 -8.27 -1.86 21.72
N SER A 823 -7.09 -1.28 21.88
CA SER A 823 -6.76 -0.56 23.10
C SER A 823 -7.76 0.57 23.34
N ASP A 824 -8.21 0.71 24.59
CA ASP A 824 -8.97 1.85 25.08
C ASP A 824 -8.10 2.77 25.96
N ASN A 825 -6.77 2.67 25.83
CA ASN A 825 -5.84 3.58 26.48
C ASN A 825 -6.02 5.01 25.92
N ALA A 826 -6.62 5.88 26.73
CA ALA A 826 -6.99 7.23 26.36
C ALA A 826 -5.97 8.26 26.89
N MET A 827 -4.73 8.23 26.41
CA MET A 827 -3.63 9.07 26.93
C MET A 827 -3.42 10.41 26.22
N ILE A 828 -4.23 10.74 25.21
CA ILE A 828 -4.05 11.96 24.41
C ILE A 828 -4.83 13.12 25.03
N SER A 829 -6.16 13.12 24.89
CA SER A 829 -6.97 14.32 25.10
C SER A 829 -7.88 14.25 26.32
N ILE A 830 -8.32 15.42 26.78
CA ILE A 830 -9.42 15.61 27.73
C ILE A 830 -10.25 16.83 27.32
N TYR A 831 -11.56 16.64 27.10
CA TYR A 831 -12.47 17.70 26.64
C TYR A 831 -13.83 17.63 27.35
N PRO A 832 -14.51 18.78 27.48
CA PRO A 832 -15.89 18.80 27.95
C PRO A 832 -16.87 18.37 26.83
N PHE A 833 -17.89 17.60 27.23
CA PHE A 833 -19.09 17.30 26.44
C PHE A 833 -20.30 17.65 27.31
N GLY A 834 -20.79 18.89 27.17
CA GLY A 834 -21.74 19.46 28.14
C GLY A 834 -21.05 19.71 29.48
N ASP A 835 -21.68 19.26 30.57
CA ASP A 835 -21.15 19.41 31.94
C ASP A 835 -20.18 18.27 32.35
N GLU A 836 -19.97 17.29 31.47
CA GLU A 836 -19.15 16.12 31.72
C GLU A 836 -17.80 16.22 31.00
N PHE A 837 -16.77 15.57 31.56
CA PHE A 837 -15.43 15.53 30.96
C PHE A 837 -15.10 14.13 30.46
N PHE A 838 -14.48 14.06 29.28
CA PHE A 838 -14.09 12.81 28.66
C PHE A 838 -12.62 12.81 28.29
N ALA A 839 -11.93 11.72 28.61
CA ALA A 839 -10.58 11.41 28.15
C ALA A 839 -10.65 10.41 26.98
N PHE A 840 -9.93 10.70 25.89
CA PHE A 840 -9.96 9.88 24.67
C PHE A 840 -8.77 10.10 23.73
N THR A 841 -8.67 9.23 22.71
CA THR A 841 -7.76 9.33 21.56
C THR A 841 -8.57 9.27 20.26
N GLU A 842 -7.95 8.86 19.16
CA GLU A 842 -8.63 8.58 17.91
C GLU A 842 -9.47 7.29 17.93
N SER A 843 -9.40 6.50 19.01
CA SER A 843 -10.29 5.36 19.23
C SER A 843 -11.74 5.82 19.39
N PRO A 844 -12.75 5.06 18.93
CA PRO A 844 -14.15 5.39 19.18
C PRO A 844 -14.57 5.24 20.67
N ILE A 845 -13.68 4.72 21.53
CA ILE A 845 -13.93 4.56 22.95
C ILE A 845 -13.44 5.81 23.70
N ILE A 846 -14.34 6.40 24.50
CA ILE A 846 -14.07 7.56 25.35
C ILE A 846 -14.41 7.21 26.81
N HIS A 847 -13.67 7.79 27.76
CA HIS A 847 -13.88 7.54 29.19
C HIS A 847 -14.34 8.81 29.89
N ARG A 848 -15.49 8.75 30.57
CA ARG A 848 -15.97 9.83 31.42
C ARG A 848 -15.15 9.87 32.70
N ILE A 849 -14.73 11.07 33.09
CA ILE A 849 -13.91 11.31 34.27
C ILE A 849 -14.59 12.31 35.19
N ASP A 850 -14.50 12.09 36.49
CA ASP A 850 -14.88 13.08 37.49
C ASP A 850 -13.77 14.15 37.54
N PRO A 851 -14.07 15.42 37.18
CA PRO A 851 -13.06 16.46 37.13
C PRO A 851 -12.53 16.88 38.51
N GLU A 852 -13.23 16.59 39.60
CA GLU A 852 -12.80 16.91 40.96
C GLU A 852 -11.94 15.80 41.57
N THR A 853 -12.34 14.53 41.41
CA THR A 853 -11.64 13.39 42.05
C THR A 853 -10.67 12.67 41.11
N LEU A 854 -10.74 12.94 39.81
CA LEU A 854 -10.06 12.22 38.73
C LEU A 854 -10.42 10.73 38.63
N ASP A 855 -11.55 10.32 39.22
CA ASP A 855 -12.04 8.95 39.06
C ASP A 855 -12.53 8.70 37.63
N THR A 856 -12.28 7.49 37.14
CA THR A 856 -12.85 7.01 35.87
C THR A 856 -14.23 6.47 36.14
N GLU A 857 -15.26 7.17 35.71
CA GLU A 857 -16.65 6.86 36.09
C GLU A 857 -17.36 5.95 35.10
N ALA A 858 -17.17 6.21 33.79
CA ALA A 858 -17.89 5.52 32.75
C ALA A 858 -17.03 5.35 31.49
N LYS A 859 -17.42 4.37 30.67
CA LYS A 859 -16.84 4.10 29.36
C LYS A 859 -17.95 4.14 28.33
N LEU A 860 -17.76 4.92 27.27
CA LEU A 860 -18.70 5.04 26.16
C LEU A 860 -17.99 4.67 24.86
N ASN A 861 -18.74 4.06 23.94
CA ASN A 861 -18.29 3.83 22.58
C ASN A 861 -19.12 4.71 21.64
N VAL A 862 -18.49 5.74 21.06
CA VAL A 862 -19.16 6.71 20.18
C VAL A 862 -19.79 6.02 18.96
N SER A 863 -19.21 4.91 18.51
CA SER A 863 -19.76 4.09 17.41
C SER A 863 -21.13 3.46 17.72
N ASP A 864 -21.51 3.35 18.99
CA ASP A 864 -22.84 2.86 19.37
C ASP A 864 -23.93 3.91 19.15
N TYR A 865 -23.55 5.19 19.02
CA TYR A 865 -24.47 6.33 18.82
C TYR A 865 -24.47 6.85 17.39
N VAL A 866 -23.32 6.84 16.72
CA VAL A 866 -23.13 7.37 15.36
C VAL A 866 -22.31 6.38 14.52
N GLY A 867 -22.64 6.20 13.25
CA GLY A 867 -22.06 5.18 12.35
C GLY A 867 -20.61 5.41 11.91
N ILE A 868 -19.68 5.61 12.85
CA ILE A 868 -18.25 5.83 12.64
C ILE A 868 -17.41 4.64 13.13
N VAL A 869 -16.17 4.53 12.64
CA VAL A 869 -15.18 3.54 13.11
C VAL A 869 -14.08 4.14 14.00
N ASN A 870 -13.85 5.45 13.90
CA ASN A 870 -12.90 6.23 14.69
C ASN A 870 -13.28 7.72 14.62
N HIS A 871 -12.67 8.54 15.47
CA HIS A 871 -12.81 10.00 15.45
C HIS A 871 -11.48 10.70 15.72
N THR A 872 -11.43 12.02 15.61
CA THR A 872 -10.23 12.81 15.94
C THR A 872 -10.12 13.04 17.44
N SER A 873 -8.90 13.29 17.93
CA SER A 873 -8.59 13.56 19.34
C SER A 873 -8.87 15.01 19.76
N HIS A 874 -9.21 15.89 18.81
CA HIS A 874 -9.42 17.32 19.04
C HIS A 874 -10.80 17.73 18.50
N PRO A 875 -11.88 17.61 19.29
CA PRO A 875 -13.17 18.16 18.91
C PRO A 875 -13.20 19.68 19.07
N HIS A 876 -14.17 20.32 18.40
CA HIS A 876 -14.49 21.73 18.57
C HIS A 876 -15.69 21.89 19.50
N VAL A 877 -15.47 22.50 20.66
CA VAL A 877 -16.51 22.86 21.62
C VAL A 877 -16.95 24.29 21.34
N MET A 878 -18.20 24.47 20.93
CA MET A 878 -18.77 25.76 20.60
C MET A 878 -19.23 26.51 21.86
N SER A 879 -19.43 27.83 21.75
CA SER A 879 -19.88 28.67 22.87
C SER A 879 -21.27 28.31 23.41
N ASP A 880 -22.11 27.65 22.61
CA ASP A 880 -23.43 27.16 23.01
C ASP A 880 -23.40 25.75 23.64
N GLY A 881 -22.20 25.19 23.83
CA GLY A 881 -22.00 23.85 24.37
C GLY A 881 -22.14 22.71 23.35
N THR A 882 -22.43 23.02 22.08
CA THR A 882 -22.43 22.01 21.01
C THR A 882 -21.01 21.55 20.74
N VAL A 883 -20.80 20.24 20.58
CA VAL A 883 -19.48 19.69 20.25
C VAL A 883 -19.50 19.14 18.82
N TYR A 884 -18.50 19.50 18.03
CA TYR A 884 -18.26 18.90 16.71
C TYR A 884 -16.99 18.06 16.74
N ASN A 885 -17.04 16.87 16.12
CA ASN A 885 -15.85 16.03 15.96
C ASN A 885 -15.79 15.47 14.53
N LEU A 886 -14.59 15.22 14.02
CA LEU A 886 -14.40 14.54 12.74
C LEU A 886 -14.21 13.05 12.99
N GLY A 887 -14.86 12.20 12.20
CA GLY A 887 -14.60 10.76 12.21
C GLY A 887 -14.59 10.14 10.83
N CYS A 888 -14.32 8.84 10.77
CA CYS A 888 -14.40 8.05 9.55
C CYS A 888 -15.62 7.13 9.61
N SER A 889 -16.45 7.17 8.57
CA SER A 889 -17.58 6.26 8.37
C SER A 889 -17.31 5.30 7.22
N VAL A 890 -17.84 4.09 7.29
CA VAL A 890 -17.79 3.12 6.17
C VAL A 890 -19.10 3.19 5.40
N THR A 891 -19.04 3.74 4.18
CA THR A 891 -20.21 3.89 3.30
C THR A 891 -20.21 2.81 2.20
N LYS A 892 -21.32 2.68 1.45
CA LYS A 892 -21.42 1.74 0.31
C LYS A 892 -20.33 1.96 -0.76
N THR A 893 -19.82 3.19 -0.88
CA THR A 893 -18.81 3.56 -1.88
C THR A 893 -17.37 3.50 -1.36
N GLY A 894 -17.19 3.22 -0.06
CA GLY A 894 -15.90 3.21 0.64
C GLY A 894 -15.88 4.09 1.90
N PRO A 895 -14.71 4.27 2.52
CA PRO A 895 -14.56 5.16 3.67
C PRO A 895 -14.87 6.62 3.30
N ALA A 896 -15.47 7.35 4.23
CA ALA A 896 -15.76 8.77 4.11
C ALA A 896 -15.43 9.48 5.43
N TYR A 897 -14.87 10.68 5.31
CA TYR A 897 -14.70 11.59 6.43
C TYR A 897 -16.04 12.23 6.75
N THR A 898 -16.44 12.20 8.01
CA THR A 898 -17.78 12.60 8.48
C THR A 898 -17.67 13.52 9.68
N ILE A 899 -18.31 14.68 9.59
CA ILE A 899 -18.45 15.60 10.72
C ILE A 899 -19.64 15.17 11.56
N ILE A 900 -19.39 14.98 12.84
CA ILE A 900 -20.37 14.58 13.85
C ILE A 900 -20.72 15.81 14.68
N CYS A 901 -22.01 16.04 14.89
CA CYS A 901 -22.54 17.05 15.80
C CYS A 901 -23.12 16.36 17.03
N PHE A 902 -22.62 16.73 18.20
CA PHE A 902 -23.14 16.37 19.51
C PHE A 902 -23.88 17.61 20.06
N PRO A 903 -25.21 17.67 19.91
CA PRO A 903 -25.98 18.83 20.32
C PRO A 903 -25.96 18.99 21.84
N HIS A 904 -25.88 20.23 22.33
CA HIS A 904 -25.97 20.52 23.75
C HIS A 904 -27.36 20.16 24.31
N GLY A 905 -27.40 19.53 25.50
CA GLY A 905 -28.63 19.16 26.21
C GLY A 905 -28.65 17.71 26.69
N GLU A 906 -29.79 17.30 27.27
CA GLU A 906 -30.00 15.92 27.72
C GLU A 906 -29.93 14.93 26.54
N GLY A 907 -29.25 13.81 26.76
CA GLY A 907 -29.06 12.78 25.74
C GLY A 907 -28.16 13.23 24.58
N MET A 908 -27.13 14.05 24.85
CA MET A 908 -26.20 14.59 23.84
C MET A 908 -25.65 13.51 22.89
N PHE A 909 -25.29 12.34 23.41
CA PHE A 909 -24.77 11.23 22.61
C PHE A 909 -25.88 10.54 21.80
N GLU A 910 -27.05 10.29 22.38
CA GLU A 910 -28.21 9.72 21.69
C GLU A 910 -28.71 10.61 20.55
N ASN A 911 -28.54 11.92 20.67
CA ASN A 911 -28.91 12.91 19.68
C ASN A 911 -27.77 13.25 18.69
N ALA A 912 -26.63 12.59 18.81
CA ALA A 912 -25.48 12.82 17.94
C ALA A 912 -25.79 12.41 16.50
N ARG A 913 -25.33 13.21 15.54
CA ARG A 913 -25.65 12.99 14.11
C ARG A 913 -24.53 13.43 13.18
N ILE A 914 -24.44 12.77 12.03
CA ILE A 914 -23.55 13.17 10.94
C ILE A 914 -24.18 14.39 10.23
N VAL A 915 -23.44 15.48 10.13
CA VAL A 915 -23.90 16.75 9.53
C VAL A 915 -23.22 17.09 8.20
N ALA A 916 -22.05 16.52 7.94
CA ALA A 916 -21.35 16.69 6.66
C ALA A 916 -20.49 15.45 6.36
N SER A 917 -20.24 15.18 5.08
CA SER A 917 -19.35 14.09 4.68
C SER A 917 -18.64 14.35 3.36
N VAL A 918 -17.40 13.89 3.27
CA VAL A 918 -16.63 13.83 2.03
C VAL A 918 -15.99 12.44 1.88
N PRO A 919 -16.12 11.77 0.73
CA PRO A 919 -15.45 10.48 0.51
C PRO A 919 -13.94 10.59 0.66
N ALA A 920 -13.30 9.59 1.28
CA ALA A 920 -11.85 9.53 1.30
C ALA A 920 -11.32 9.26 -0.11
N ARG A 921 -10.21 9.90 -0.49
CA ARG A 921 -9.67 9.76 -1.86
C ARG A 921 -9.19 8.34 -2.16
N TRP A 922 -8.79 7.59 -1.13
CA TRP A 922 -8.27 6.23 -1.23
C TRP A 922 -9.12 5.21 -0.49
N LYS A 923 -9.75 4.29 -1.24
CA LYS A 923 -10.71 3.31 -0.70
C LYS A 923 -10.14 2.36 0.37
N PHE A 924 -8.85 2.02 0.27
CA PHE A 924 -8.18 1.08 1.19
C PHE A 924 -7.08 1.74 2.03
N HIS A 925 -6.90 3.06 1.88
CA HIS A 925 -5.87 3.83 2.55
C HIS A 925 -6.42 5.20 2.99
N PRO A 926 -7.52 5.28 3.79
CA PRO A 926 -7.97 6.58 4.28
C PRO A 926 -6.83 7.32 4.97
N GLY A 927 -6.64 8.60 4.64
CA GLY A 927 -5.74 9.53 5.33
C GLY A 927 -6.00 9.57 6.84
N TYR A 928 -4.93 9.58 7.62
CA TYR A 928 -4.94 9.73 9.08
C TYR A 928 -5.33 11.17 9.45
N MET A 929 -6.26 11.31 10.39
CA MET A 929 -6.80 12.59 10.85
C MET A 929 -6.64 12.71 12.36
N HIS A 930 -6.00 13.78 12.82
CA HIS A 930 -5.83 14.08 14.26
C HIS A 930 -6.72 15.23 14.74
N THR A 931 -7.07 16.15 13.84
CA THR A 931 -7.95 17.30 14.08
C THR A 931 -8.62 17.74 12.78
N PHE A 932 -9.54 18.69 12.86
CA PHE A 932 -10.21 19.32 11.73
C PHE A 932 -10.48 20.80 12.04
N GLY A 933 -10.95 21.57 11.05
CA GLY A 933 -11.30 22.98 11.24
C GLY A 933 -12.80 23.25 11.11
N ILE A 934 -13.25 24.32 11.77
CA ILE A 934 -14.59 24.88 11.64
C ILE A 934 -14.51 26.42 11.51
N THR A 935 -15.14 26.99 10.49
CA THR A 935 -15.34 28.44 10.30
C THR A 935 -16.83 28.76 10.52
N GLU A 936 -17.23 30.01 10.31
CA GLU A 936 -18.64 30.41 10.34
C GLU A 936 -19.50 29.56 9.38
N ASN A 937 -19.07 29.36 8.14
CA ASN A 937 -19.84 28.71 7.08
C ASN A 937 -19.28 27.36 6.62
N PHE A 938 -18.06 26.97 7.00
CA PHE A 938 -17.42 25.76 6.49
C PHE A 938 -16.85 24.83 7.58
N TYR A 939 -16.93 23.53 7.32
CA TYR A 939 -16.02 22.55 7.91
C TYR A 939 -14.79 22.42 7.01
N VAL A 940 -13.60 22.41 7.61
CA VAL A 940 -12.31 22.31 6.92
C VAL A 940 -11.68 20.95 7.24
N ILE A 941 -11.50 20.11 6.22
CA ILE A 941 -10.84 18.80 6.37
C ILE A 941 -9.54 18.81 5.58
N VAL A 942 -8.42 18.53 6.24
CA VAL A 942 -7.09 18.47 5.62
C VAL A 942 -6.66 17.01 5.49
N GLU A 943 -6.84 16.42 4.31
CA GLU A 943 -6.45 15.04 4.00
C GLU A 943 -4.97 14.98 3.59
N GLN A 944 -4.12 14.68 4.57
CA GLN A 944 -2.68 14.50 4.42
C GLN A 944 -2.31 13.14 3.78
N PRO A 945 -1.11 12.99 3.18
CA PRO A 945 -0.68 11.76 2.52
C PRO A 945 -0.17 10.66 3.47
N LEU A 946 -0.23 10.87 4.80
CA LEU A 946 -0.14 9.79 5.77
C LEU A 946 -1.50 9.08 5.84
N SER A 947 -1.52 7.78 5.53
CA SER A 947 -2.75 6.97 5.47
C SER A 947 -2.71 5.78 6.41
N VAL A 948 -3.90 5.25 6.74
CA VAL A 948 -4.08 3.98 7.43
C VAL A 948 -4.44 2.90 6.41
N SER A 949 -3.54 1.95 6.17
CA SER A 949 -3.76 0.81 5.28
C SER A 949 -4.75 -0.18 5.90
N VAL A 950 -5.99 -0.20 5.43
CA VAL A 950 -7.05 -1.10 5.93
C VAL A 950 -6.65 -2.58 5.84
N PRO A 951 -6.09 -3.08 4.72
CA PRO A 951 -5.63 -4.47 4.64
C PRO A 951 -4.51 -4.77 5.65
N THR A 952 -3.56 -3.84 5.84
CA THR A 952 -2.47 -4.02 6.79
C THR A 952 -2.99 -3.98 8.23
N MET A 953 -3.95 -3.10 8.54
CA MET A 953 -4.60 -3.05 9.85
C MET A 953 -5.26 -4.39 10.21
N VAL A 954 -6.01 -4.99 9.28
CA VAL A 954 -6.63 -6.31 9.47
C VAL A 954 -5.55 -7.39 9.70
N VAL A 955 -4.51 -7.42 8.87
CA VAL A 955 -3.39 -8.37 9.03
C VAL A 955 -2.65 -8.16 10.36
N SER A 956 -2.45 -6.90 10.77
CA SER A 956 -1.79 -6.56 12.04
C SER A 956 -2.61 -7.00 13.24
N GLN A 957 -3.93 -6.83 13.21
CA GLN A 957 -4.81 -7.35 14.26
C GLN A 957 -4.71 -8.88 14.39
N ILE A 958 -4.67 -9.62 13.27
CA ILE A 958 -4.53 -11.08 13.27
C ILE A 958 -3.14 -11.52 13.77
N ARG A 959 -2.08 -10.81 13.36
CA ARG A 959 -0.68 -11.14 13.70
C ARG A 959 -0.17 -10.48 14.97
N ASN A 960 -1.05 -9.82 15.74
CA ASN A 960 -0.71 -9.08 16.95
C ASN A 960 0.41 -8.04 16.76
N LYS A 961 0.43 -7.36 15.61
CA LYS A 961 1.35 -6.26 15.30
C LYS A 961 0.78 -4.91 15.73
N PRO A 962 1.61 -3.91 16.09
CA PRO A 962 1.14 -2.60 16.53
C PRO A 962 0.44 -1.82 15.40
N MET A 963 -0.43 -0.87 15.77
CA MET A 963 -1.20 -0.05 14.81
C MET A 963 -0.29 0.78 13.89
N ALA A 964 0.87 1.24 14.39
CA ALA A 964 1.85 2.01 13.62
C ALA A 964 2.29 1.28 12.33
N ALA A 965 2.28 -0.06 12.31
CA ALA A 965 2.61 -0.84 11.13
C ALA A 965 1.60 -0.69 9.97
N ALA A 966 0.40 -0.17 10.24
CA ALA A 966 -0.61 0.12 9.22
C ALA A 966 -0.48 1.54 8.64
N LEU A 967 0.34 2.41 9.22
CA LEU A 967 0.57 3.75 8.70
C LEU A 967 1.46 3.71 7.44
N LYS A 968 1.03 4.42 6.39
CA LYS A 968 1.78 4.54 5.13
C LYS A 968 1.84 5.98 4.67
N TRP A 969 3.05 6.48 4.46
CA TRP A 969 3.33 7.79 3.90
C TRP A 969 3.47 7.71 2.37
N PHE A 970 2.77 8.59 1.65
CA PHE A 970 2.86 8.71 0.20
C PHE A 970 3.50 10.05 -0.20
N GLU A 971 4.84 10.11 -0.22
CA GLU A 971 5.61 11.34 -0.43
C GLU A 971 5.26 12.08 -1.74
N SER A 972 4.93 11.35 -2.81
CA SER A 972 4.57 11.95 -4.11
C SER A 972 3.13 12.48 -4.19
N GLN A 973 2.32 12.32 -3.14
CA GLN A 973 0.90 12.63 -3.15
C GLN A 973 0.62 13.95 -2.42
N GLN A 974 -0.09 14.87 -3.08
CA GLN A 974 -0.45 16.18 -2.52
C GLN A 974 -1.33 16.07 -1.27
N THR A 975 -1.33 17.11 -0.43
CA THR A 975 -2.34 17.28 0.62
C THR A 975 -3.58 17.95 0.03
N TYR A 976 -4.77 17.44 0.38
CA TYR A 976 -6.06 17.98 -0.07
C TYR A 976 -6.73 18.73 1.08
N ILE A 977 -7.24 19.94 0.82
CA ILE A 977 -8.01 20.74 1.78
C ILE A 977 -9.44 20.86 1.26
N TYR A 978 -10.39 20.26 1.97
CA TYR A 978 -11.81 20.29 1.64
C TYR A 978 -12.53 21.35 2.46
N LEU A 979 -13.40 22.13 1.80
CA LEU A 979 -14.38 22.99 2.46
C LEU A 979 -15.78 22.43 2.24
N LEU A 980 -16.42 21.98 3.31
CA LEU A 980 -17.80 21.52 3.31
C LEU A 980 -18.69 22.60 3.90
N ASP A 981 -19.78 22.92 3.22
CA ASP A 981 -20.80 23.86 3.69
C ASP A 981 -21.41 23.37 5.01
N ARG A 982 -21.48 24.22 6.03
CA ARG A 982 -22.03 23.84 7.34
C ARG A 982 -23.54 23.64 7.33
N ASP A 983 -24.26 24.39 6.49
CA ASP A 983 -25.72 24.33 6.43
C ASP A 983 -26.18 23.13 5.60
N THR A 984 -25.53 22.88 4.47
CA THR A 984 -25.94 21.80 3.55
C THR A 984 -25.13 20.51 3.71
N GLY A 985 -23.98 20.55 4.37
CA GLY A 985 -23.06 19.42 4.50
C GLY A 985 -22.33 19.04 3.20
N GLU A 986 -22.50 19.83 2.13
CA GLU A 986 -21.97 19.53 0.79
C GLU A 986 -20.55 20.04 0.63
N LEU A 987 -19.70 19.28 -0.06
CA LEU A 987 -18.39 19.74 -0.51
C LEU A 987 -18.54 20.92 -1.47
N ARG A 988 -17.96 22.08 -1.11
CA ARG A 988 -18.00 23.32 -1.92
C ARG A 988 -16.70 23.56 -2.68
N HIS A 989 -15.56 23.33 -2.03
CA HIS A 989 -14.25 23.61 -2.59
C HIS A 989 -13.23 22.53 -2.20
N THR A 990 -12.28 22.29 -3.11
CA THR A 990 -11.11 21.44 -2.88
C THR A 990 -9.86 22.19 -3.31
N TYR A 991 -8.88 22.27 -2.42
CA TYR A 991 -7.57 22.89 -2.68
C TYR A 991 -6.46 21.85 -2.57
N HIS A 992 -5.37 22.09 -3.29
CA HIS A 992 -4.21 21.22 -3.33
C HIS A 992 -2.99 21.98 -2.82
N THR A 993 -2.06 21.30 -2.16
CA THR A 993 -0.77 21.86 -1.72
C THR A 993 0.30 20.77 -1.71
N ASP A 994 1.55 21.18 -1.54
CA ASP A 994 2.68 20.28 -1.27
C ASP A 994 2.34 19.28 -0.15
N PRO A 995 2.88 18.05 -0.21
CA PRO A 995 2.74 17.07 0.87
C PRO A 995 3.31 17.64 2.17
N PHE A 996 2.57 17.46 3.26
CA PHE A 996 3.04 17.72 4.62
C PHE A 996 2.32 16.79 5.60
N PHE A 997 2.95 16.54 6.74
CA PHE A 997 2.33 15.88 7.88
C PHE A 997 1.89 16.93 8.91
N TYR A 998 0.77 16.74 9.58
CA TYR A 998 0.33 17.61 10.67
C TYR A 998 -0.42 16.83 11.75
N LEU A 999 -0.39 17.38 12.96
CA LEU A 999 -1.27 16.98 14.05
C LEU A 999 -2.26 18.10 14.37
N HIS A 1000 -1.81 19.35 14.52
CA HIS A 1000 -2.64 20.43 15.04
C HIS A 1000 -2.89 21.55 14.02
N ILE A 1001 -4.15 21.95 13.93
CA ILE A 1001 -4.58 23.21 13.31
C ILE A 1001 -4.56 24.27 14.41
N ILE A 1002 -3.97 25.42 14.13
CA ILE A 1002 -3.88 26.57 15.05
C ILE A 1002 -5.24 27.26 15.10
N ASN A 1003 -5.75 27.67 13.92
CA ASN A 1003 -7.10 28.21 13.75
C ASN A 1003 -7.48 28.25 12.26
N GLN A 1004 -8.77 28.46 12.00
CA GLN A 1004 -9.31 28.67 10.67
C GLN A 1004 -10.44 29.70 10.73
N TYR A 1005 -10.55 30.59 9.75
CA TYR A 1005 -11.60 31.60 9.73
C TYR A 1005 -11.84 32.16 8.35
N GLU A 1006 -12.99 32.82 8.17
CA GLU A 1006 -13.33 33.50 6.92
C GLU A 1006 -12.97 34.99 6.99
N GLN A 1007 -12.33 35.50 5.93
CA GLN A 1007 -12.00 36.91 5.78
C GLN A 1007 -12.05 37.30 4.30
N GLU A 1008 -12.80 38.35 3.97
CA GLU A 1008 -12.84 39.00 2.65
C GLU A 1008 -12.92 38.00 1.47
N GLY A 1009 -13.82 37.01 1.57
CA GLY A 1009 -14.02 36.01 0.51
C GLY A 1009 -12.94 34.92 0.42
N HIS A 1010 -12.18 34.72 1.49
CA HIS A 1010 -11.21 33.63 1.63
C HIS A 1010 -11.42 32.90 2.97
N VAL A 1011 -11.00 31.64 3.05
CA VAL A 1011 -10.74 30.94 4.31
C VAL A 1011 -9.25 31.00 4.59
N VAL A 1012 -8.87 31.51 5.76
CA VAL A 1012 -7.51 31.43 6.29
C VAL A 1012 -7.40 30.18 7.14
N LEU A 1013 -6.35 29.38 6.94
CA LEU A 1013 -6.06 28.15 7.69
C LEU A 1013 -4.62 28.21 8.20
N ASP A 1014 -4.46 28.28 9.52
CA ASP A 1014 -3.17 28.28 10.19
C ASP A 1014 -2.94 26.90 10.84
N ILE A 1015 -1.78 26.29 10.60
CA ILE A 1015 -1.55 24.86 10.89
C ILE A 1015 -0.07 24.58 11.23
N CYS A 1016 0.18 23.65 12.15
CA CYS A 1016 1.52 23.19 12.47
C CYS A 1016 1.92 22.05 11.52
N CYS A 1017 2.85 22.32 10.60
CA CYS A 1017 3.22 21.41 9.53
C CYS A 1017 4.64 20.85 9.69
N TYR A 1018 4.76 19.53 9.60
CA TYR A 1018 6.01 18.80 9.40
C TYR A 1018 6.22 18.48 7.93
N LYS A 1019 7.47 18.32 7.53
CA LYS A 1019 7.81 17.89 6.17
C LYS A 1019 7.22 16.51 5.85
N ASP A 1020 7.33 15.59 6.80
CA ASP A 1020 6.95 14.19 6.68
C ASP A 1020 6.65 13.63 8.10
N PRO A 1021 6.17 12.38 8.25
CA PRO A 1021 5.74 11.85 9.54
C PRO A 1021 6.91 11.28 10.37
N ALA A 1022 8.17 11.61 10.06
CA ALA A 1022 9.33 11.12 10.82
C ALA A 1022 9.28 11.49 12.31
N MET A 1023 8.56 12.55 12.69
CA MET A 1023 8.29 12.89 14.10
C MET A 1023 7.65 11.72 14.88
N LEU A 1024 6.81 10.90 14.25
CA LEU A 1024 6.25 9.71 14.91
C LEU A 1024 7.34 8.70 15.30
N ASN A 1025 8.38 8.57 14.47
CA ASN A 1025 9.51 7.68 14.78
C ASN A 1025 10.35 8.22 15.95
N CYS A 1026 10.46 9.55 16.10
CA CYS A 1026 11.14 10.17 17.23
C CYS A 1026 10.49 9.82 18.58
N MET A 1027 9.21 9.43 18.60
CA MET A 1027 8.47 9.09 19.82
C MET A 1027 8.62 7.63 20.26
N TYR A 1028 9.40 6.81 19.55
CA TYR A 1028 9.85 5.51 20.07
C TYR A 1028 10.85 5.69 21.21
N VAL A 1029 10.71 4.88 22.26
CA VAL A 1029 11.56 4.95 23.47
C VAL A 1029 13.03 4.72 23.14
N GLU A 1030 13.33 3.81 22.22
CA GLU A 1030 14.69 3.57 21.75
C GLU A 1030 15.26 4.78 21.01
N THR A 1031 14.48 5.37 20.09
CA THR A 1031 14.88 6.57 19.35
C THR A 1031 15.07 7.78 20.25
N MET A 1032 14.21 7.96 21.26
CA MET A 1032 14.38 8.98 22.30
C MET A 1032 15.66 8.78 23.10
N ARG A 1033 15.99 7.54 23.49
CA ARG A 1033 17.23 7.23 24.22
C ARG A 1033 18.48 7.47 23.38
N ASP A 1034 18.41 7.21 22.08
CA ASP A 1034 19.52 7.41 21.14
C ASP A 1034 19.56 8.83 20.54
N MET A 1035 18.64 9.72 20.94
CA MET A 1035 18.55 11.09 20.44
C MET A 1035 19.91 11.81 20.42
N GLN A 1036 20.71 11.63 21.46
CA GLN A 1036 22.00 12.31 21.60
C GLN A 1036 23.07 11.89 20.58
N ASN A 1037 22.86 10.78 19.86
CA ASN A 1037 23.74 10.29 18.81
C ASN A 1037 23.19 10.51 17.39
N ASN A 1038 21.96 11.05 17.26
CA ASN A 1038 21.28 11.18 15.98
C ASN A 1038 21.26 12.65 15.47
N PRO A 1039 22.05 12.99 14.43
CA PRO A 1039 22.15 14.35 13.93
C PRO A 1039 20.89 14.85 13.21
N ASP A 1040 20.01 13.94 12.78
CA ASP A 1040 18.77 14.28 12.08
C ASP A 1040 17.56 14.43 13.02
N TYR A 1041 17.70 14.10 14.31
CA TYR A 1041 16.57 14.08 15.26
C TYR A 1041 15.84 15.44 15.32
N ALA A 1042 16.57 16.56 15.44
CA ALA A 1042 15.95 17.89 15.46
C ALA A 1042 15.22 18.23 14.16
N LYS A 1043 15.75 17.81 13.02
CA LYS A 1043 15.11 18.02 11.72
C LYS A 1043 13.82 17.20 11.58
N MET A 1044 13.81 15.97 12.09
CA MET A 1044 12.64 15.09 12.09
C MET A 1044 11.51 15.61 12.99
N PHE A 1045 11.84 16.32 14.08
CA PHE A 1045 10.89 16.76 15.11
C PHE A 1045 10.35 18.20 14.94
N ARG A 1046 10.76 18.90 13.87
CA ARG A 1046 10.50 20.34 13.69
C ARG A 1046 9.20 20.63 12.92
N GLY A 1047 8.12 20.96 13.62
CA GLY A 1047 6.84 21.39 13.04
C GLY A 1047 6.76 22.90 12.87
N ARG A 1048 6.49 23.42 11.66
CA ARG A 1048 6.47 24.86 11.35
C ARG A 1048 5.03 25.41 11.30
N PRO A 1049 4.74 26.58 11.90
CA PRO A 1049 3.42 27.20 11.81
C PRO A 1049 3.24 27.89 10.45
N LEU A 1050 2.38 27.32 9.61
CA LEU A 1050 2.11 27.77 8.24
C LEU A 1050 0.69 28.32 8.11
N ARG A 1051 0.53 29.37 7.30
CA ARG A 1051 -0.77 29.96 6.93
C ARG A 1051 -1.08 29.69 5.46
N PHE A 1052 -2.22 29.06 5.22
CA PHE A 1052 -2.86 28.91 3.92
C PHE A 1052 -4.00 29.92 3.77
N VAL A 1053 -4.19 30.44 2.56
CA VAL A 1053 -5.31 31.32 2.23
C VAL A 1053 -6.06 30.77 1.03
N LEU A 1054 -7.32 30.41 1.25
CA LEU A 1054 -8.16 29.60 0.37
C LEU A 1054 -9.28 30.47 -0.24
N PRO A 1055 -9.20 30.85 -1.53
CA PRO A 1055 -10.18 31.76 -2.15
C PRO A 1055 -11.56 31.10 -2.36
N LEU A 1056 -12.65 31.77 -1.96
CA LEU A 1056 -14.03 31.24 -2.03
C LEU A 1056 -14.80 31.63 -3.30
N GLN A 1057 -14.34 32.61 -4.09
CA GLN A 1057 -15.10 33.11 -5.24
C GLN A 1057 -15.30 32.02 -6.32
N LYS A 1058 -16.56 31.75 -6.69
CA LYS A 1058 -16.89 30.96 -7.89
C LYS A 1058 -16.45 31.72 -9.14
N GLN A 1059 -15.45 31.21 -9.84
CA GLN A 1059 -14.98 31.79 -11.09
C GLN A 1059 -16.06 31.65 -12.18
N LYS A 1060 -16.53 32.77 -12.73
CA LYS A 1060 -17.24 32.77 -14.02
C LYS A 1060 -16.28 32.22 -15.07
N SER A 1061 -16.75 31.28 -15.87
CA SER A 1061 -16.02 30.76 -17.03
C SER A 1061 -15.46 31.92 -17.86
N ALA A 1062 -14.14 32.10 -17.88
CA ALA A 1062 -13.50 32.95 -18.85
C ALA A 1062 -13.63 32.24 -20.22
N ALA A 1063 -14.68 32.57 -20.95
CA ALA A 1063 -14.71 32.34 -22.38
C ALA A 1063 -13.65 33.26 -23.00
N GLY A 1064 -12.56 32.68 -23.50
CA GLY A 1064 -11.62 33.38 -24.39
C GLY A 1064 -10.22 33.64 -23.83
N SER A 1065 -9.42 32.59 -23.63
CA SER A 1065 -7.97 32.67 -23.88
C SER A 1065 -7.45 31.27 -24.19
N ASN A 1066 -7.36 30.94 -25.48
CA ASN A 1066 -6.64 29.77 -25.99
C ASN A 1066 -5.12 30.01 -25.85
N GLY A 1067 -4.61 29.94 -24.61
CA GLY A 1067 -3.18 29.76 -24.39
C GLY A 1067 -2.85 28.28 -24.59
N LYS A 1068 -2.26 27.92 -25.73
CA LYS A 1068 -1.71 26.57 -25.93
C LYS A 1068 -0.54 26.39 -24.96
N LEU A 1069 -0.60 25.36 -24.13
CA LEU A 1069 0.57 24.84 -23.41
C LEU A 1069 1.70 24.56 -24.41
N PRO A 1070 2.98 24.80 -24.05
CA PRO A 1070 4.11 24.37 -24.86
C PRO A 1070 3.99 22.88 -25.19
N ARG A 1071 4.33 22.48 -26.43
CA ARG A 1071 4.34 21.06 -26.81
C ARG A 1071 5.31 20.31 -25.91
N GLY A 1072 4.79 19.36 -25.11
CA GLY A 1072 5.62 18.43 -24.32
C GLY A 1072 5.28 18.33 -22.83
N VAL A 1073 4.38 19.16 -22.28
CA VAL A 1073 3.97 19.05 -20.86
C VAL A 1073 2.64 18.29 -20.75
N SER A 1074 2.72 17.00 -20.47
CA SER A 1074 1.59 16.18 -19.99
C SER A 1074 1.26 16.61 -18.56
N VAL A 1075 -0.02 16.90 -18.29
CA VAL A 1075 -0.51 17.31 -16.96
C VAL A 1075 -0.38 16.18 -15.94
N ASP A 1076 -0.16 14.94 -16.40
CA ASP A 1076 -0.10 13.74 -15.57
C ASP A 1076 1.35 13.33 -15.19
N ASP A 1077 2.39 13.89 -15.83
CA ASP A 1077 3.80 13.42 -15.68
C ASP A 1077 4.80 14.43 -15.07
N ALA A 1078 4.43 15.69 -14.89
CA ALA A 1078 5.25 16.62 -14.11
C ALA A 1078 4.81 16.57 -12.65
N SER A 1079 5.73 16.40 -11.68
CA SER A 1079 5.32 16.69 -10.30
C SER A 1079 4.85 18.14 -10.30
N TRP A 1080 3.69 18.43 -9.71
CA TRP A 1080 3.17 19.79 -9.66
C TRP A 1080 4.18 20.77 -9.06
N THR A 1081 5.09 20.25 -8.23
CA THR A 1081 6.30 20.89 -7.71
C THR A 1081 7.32 21.23 -8.80
N ASP A 1082 7.64 20.30 -9.71
CA ASP A 1082 8.52 20.53 -10.88
C ASP A 1082 7.89 21.50 -11.88
N MET A 1083 6.58 21.41 -12.08
CA MET A 1083 5.85 22.37 -12.90
C MET A 1083 5.93 23.77 -12.26
N TRP A 1084 5.77 23.88 -10.94
CA TRP A 1084 5.93 25.15 -10.23
C TRP A 1084 7.39 25.63 -10.18
N GLN A 1085 8.38 24.74 -10.02
CA GLN A 1085 9.81 25.05 -10.09
C GLN A 1085 10.19 25.56 -11.49
N HIS A 1086 9.74 24.90 -12.56
CA HIS A 1086 9.92 25.39 -13.94
C HIS A 1086 9.20 26.72 -14.22
N LEU A 1087 8.10 27.00 -13.54
CA LEU A 1087 7.42 28.31 -13.58
C LEU A 1087 8.12 29.37 -12.71
N ALA A 1088 8.94 28.96 -11.73
CA ALA A 1088 9.63 29.82 -10.75
C ALA A 1088 11.13 30.07 -11.06
N ASP A 1089 11.79 29.22 -11.84
CA ASP A 1089 13.22 29.28 -12.21
C ASP A 1089 13.62 30.51 -13.08
N GLY A 1090 12.74 31.50 -13.18
CA GLY A 1090 13.00 32.78 -13.85
C GLY A 1090 13.10 34.01 -12.93
N ALA A 1091 12.95 33.90 -11.61
CA ALA A 1091 12.79 35.09 -10.76
C ALA A 1091 13.48 35.01 -9.38
N GLU A 1092 14.81 35.08 -9.36
CA GLU A 1092 15.52 35.67 -8.22
C GLU A 1092 15.46 37.20 -8.33
N LYS A 1093 14.39 37.82 -7.80
CA LYS A 1093 14.39 39.17 -7.21
C LYS A 1093 13.00 39.58 -6.71
N GLU A 1094 13.01 40.26 -5.59
CA GLU A 1094 11.89 40.64 -4.71
C GLU A 1094 10.73 41.41 -5.39
N SER A 1095 9.48 40.98 -5.17
CA SER A 1095 8.35 41.82 -4.67
C SER A 1095 7.07 40.98 -4.47
N PRO A 1096 6.19 41.31 -3.49
CA PRO A 1096 4.92 40.62 -3.27
C PRO A 1096 3.74 41.45 -3.82
N ALA A 1097 3.32 41.23 -5.07
CA ALA A 1097 1.98 41.64 -5.57
C ALA A 1097 1.67 41.30 -7.04
N GLU A 1098 2.65 41.02 -7.91
CA GLU A 1098 2.38 41.05 -9.37
C GLU A 1098 2.17 39.67 -10.01
N ASP A 1099 1.29 39.64 -11.02
CA ASP A 1099 1.01 38.50 -11.90
C ASP A 1099 2.32 37.90 -12.43
N ARG A 1100 2.53 36.60 -12.20
CA ARG A 1100 3.79 35.95 -12.56
C ARG A 1100 3.73 35.41 -13.99
N GLN A 1101 4.58 35.93 -14.86
CA GLN A 1101 4.82 35.38 -16.20
C GLN A 1101 5.86 34.26 -16.12
N SER A 1102 5.50 33.07 -16.58
CA SER A 1102 6.47 31.99 -16.72
C SER A 1102 7.32 32.12 -17.98
N SER A 1103 8.46 31.43 -17.98
CA SER A 1103 9.32 31.20 -19.16
C SER A 1103 8.57 30.58 -20.36
N ALA A 1104 7.38 30.01 -20.11
CA ALA A 1104 6.48 29.41 -21.09
C ALA A 1104 5.31 30.31 -21.53
N GLY A 1105 5.24 31.56 -21.06
CA GLY A 1105 4.17 32.51 -21.43
C GLY A 1105 2.82 32.29 -20.73
N LEU A 1106 2.76 31.48 -19.68
CA LEU A 1106 1.59 31.37 -18.80
C LEU A 1106 1.61 32.50 -17.77
N VAL A 1107 0.55 33.29 -17.71
CA VAL A 1107 0.31 34.27 -16.65
C VAL A 1107 -0.48 33.58 -15.55
N LEU A 1108 0.17 33.27 -14.43
CA LEU A 1108 -0.51 32.75 -13.25
C LEU A 1108 -0.97 33.91 -12.37
N GLN A 1109 -2.29 34.14 -12.34
CA GLN A 1109 -2.91 35.12 -11.47
C GLN A 1109 -2.98 34.59 -10.04
N ASN A 1110 -2.39 35.32 -9.09
CA ASN A 1110 -2.57 35.01 -7.68
C ASN A 1110 -4.01 35.35 -7.25
N LEU A 1111 -4.71 34.35 -6.72
CA LEU A 1111 -6.09 34.49 -6.24
C LEU A 1111 -6.17 35.07 -4.83
N VAL A 1112 -5.07 35.06 -4.07
CA VAL A 1112 -5.04 35.63 -2.72
C VAL A 1112 -5.02 37.15 -2.81
N ARG A 1113 -6.09 37.78 -2.31
CA ARG A 1113 -6.24 39.26 -2.30
C ARG A 1113 -6.13 39.88 -0.92
N LEU A 1114 -5.93 39.08 0.12
CA LEU A 1114 -5.77 39.57 1.49
C LEU A 1114 -4.47 40.36 1.63
N ALA A 1115 -4.55 41.53 2.26
CA ALA A 1115 -3.37 42.31 2.61
C ALA A 1115 -2.62 41.69 3.79
N GLY A 1116 -1.30 41.86 3.84
CA GLY A 1116 -0.48 41.45 4.99
C GLY A 1116 -0.13 39.96 5.05
N THR A 1117 -0.36 39.20 3.98
CA THR A 1117 0.06 37.80 3.85
C THR A 1117 0.91 37.59 2.60
N LYS A 1118 1.87 36.66 2.69
CA LYS A 1118 2.67 36.14 1.59
C LYS A 1118 2.13 34.82 1.03
N ALA A 1119 1.04 34.30 1.61
CA ALA A 1119 0.39 33.10 1.10
C ALA A 1119 -0.15 33.37 -0.32
N THR A 1120 -0.12 32.36 -1.18
CA THR A 1120 -0.55 32.50 -2.57
C THR A 1120 -1.39 31.32 -3.00
N ALA A 1121 -2.28 31.53 -3.97
CA ALA A 1121 -3.13 30.48 -4.53
C ALA A 1121 -3.30 30.72 -6.03
N TYR A 1122 -3.17 29.67 -6.84
CA TYR A 1122 -3.19 29.77 -8.30
C TYR A 1122 -4.13 28.74 -8.90
N ILE A 1123 -4.80 29.12 -10.00
CA ILE A 1123 -5.56 28.16 -10.82
C ILE A 1123 -4.57 27.43 -11.72
N MET A 1124 -4.54 26.11 -11.59
CA MET A 1124 -3.70 25.25 -12.41
C MET A 1124 -4.39 24.93 -13.75
N PRO A 1125 -3.66 24.46 -14.78
CA PRO A 1125 -4.25 24.14 -16.10
C PRO A 1125 -5.40 23.13 -16.06
N ASN A 1126 -5.41 22.21 -15.10
CA ASN A 1126 -6.49 21.26 -14.84
C ASN A 1126 -7.68 21.85 -14.06
N ARG A 1127 -7.69 23.17 -13.83
CA ARG A 1127 -8.67 23.94 -13.05
C ARG A 1127 -8.71 23.65 -11.56
N THR A 1128 -7.74 22.91 -11.00
CA THR A 1128 -7.60 22.83 -9.54
C THR A 1128 -6.95 24.11 -9.01
N ILE A 1129 -7.14 24.39 -7.71
CA ILE A 1129 -6.50 25.53 -7.05
C ILE A 1129 -5.35 24.98 -6.21
N PHE A 1130 -4.14 25.45 -6.50
CA PHE A 1130 -2.93 25.09 -5.76
C PHE A 1130 -2.53 26.23 -4.82
N CYS A 1131 -2.40 25.92 -3.53
CA CYS A 1131 -2.08 26.86 -2.47
C CYS A 1131 -0.63 26.70 -2.02
N LYS A 1132 0.10 27.80 -1.88
CA LYS A 1132 1.41 27.87 -1.21
C LYS A 1132 1.26 28.66 0.09
N PRO A 1133 1.68 28.10 1.24
CA PRO A 1133 1.52 28.78 2.51
C PRO A 1133 2.58 29.87 2.73
N GLU A 1134 2.35 30.73 3.71
CA GLU A 1134 3.40 31.54 4.32
C GLU A 1134 3.80 31.00 5.70
N LEU A 1135 5.02 31.30 6.14
CA LEU A 1135 5.49 31.01 7.49
C LEU A 1135 4.99 32.10 8.45
N LEU A 1136 4.36 31.71 9.57
CA LEU A 1136 3.88 32.65 10.60
C LEU A 1136 4.97 33.08 11.58
N CYS A 1137 5.90 32.17 11.91
CA CYS A 1137 6.98 32.42 12.83
C CYS A 1137 8.18 31.49 12.51
N ASP A 1138 9.40 32.00 12.68
CA ASP A 1138 10.64 31.22 12.50
C ASP A 1138 11.02 30.43 13.76
N LEU A 1139 10.04 29.74 14.35
CA LEU A 1139 10.25 28.74 15.41
C LEU A 1139 9.35 27.55 15.13
N GLY A 1140 9.84 26.35 15.40
CA GLY A 1140 8.98 25.18 15.36
C GLY A 1140 8.00 25.21 16.53
N CYS A 1141 6.75 24.80 16.35
CA CYS A 1141 5.79 24.77 17.44
C CYS A 1141 4.70 23.71 17.29
N GLU A 1142 4.18 23.26 18.42
CA GLU A 1142 3.08 22.31 18.53
C GLU A 1142 2.15 22.64 19.70
N THR A 1143 0.99 21.97 19.74
CA THR A 1143 -0.05 22.15 20.76
C THR A 1143 -0.50 23.62 20.89
N PRO A 1144 -0.97 24.24 19.78
CA PRO A 1144 -1.36 25.63 19.77
C PRO A 1144 -2.66 25.86 20.57
N ARG A 1145 -2.73 27.00 21.26
CA ARG A 1145 -3.93 27.52 21.92
C ARG A 1145 -4.17 28.97 21.57
N ILE A 1146 -5.45 29.31 21.43
CA ILE A 1146 -5.97 30.66 21.20
C ILE A 1146 -7.04 30.96 22.25
N TYR A 1147 -7.61 32.16 22.22
CA TYR A 1147 -8.82 32.48 22.96
C TYR A 1147 -10.06 31.90 22.26
N TYR A 1148 -10.30 30.60 22.46
CA TYR A 1148 -11.31 29.82 21.71
C TYR A 1148 -12.73 30.37 21.84
N GLU A 1149 -13.14 30.84 23.01
CA GLU A 1149 -14.51 31.31 23.28
C GLU A 1149 -14.90 32.48 22.36
N CYS A 1150 -13.95 33.33 21.98
CA CYS A 1150 -14.18 34.48 21.11
C CYS A 1150 -13.69 34.28 19.67
N HIS A 1151 -12.66 33.46 19.47
CA HIS A 1151 -11.89 33.42 18.22
C HIS A 1151 -11.87 32.05 17.50
N LEU A 1152 -12.52 31.00 18.04
CA LEU A 1152 -12.68 29.76 17.30
C LEU A 1152 -13.49 29.99 16.01
N GLY A 1153 -12.90 29.67 14.86
CA GLY A 1153 -13.59 29.87 13.58
C GLY A 1153 -13.62 31.33 13.11
N ARG A 1154 -12.96 32.24 13.83
CA ARG A 1154 -13.02 33.70 13.64
C ARG A 1154 -11.61 34.30 13.55
N PRO A 1155 -11.46 35.51 12.95
CA PRO A 1155 -10.17 36.18 12.89
C PRO A 1155 -9.56 36.35 14.29
N TYR A 1156 -8.26 36.11 14.40
CA TYR A 1156 -7.50 36.15 15.65
C TYR A 1156 -6.11 36.74 15.39
N ARG A 1157 -5.45 37.21 16.45
CA ARG A 1157 -4.12 37.82 16.39
C ARG A 1157 -3.06 37.01 17.12
N TYR A 1158 -3.40 36.36 18.23
CA TYR A 1158 -2.43 35.71 19.11
C TYR A 1158 -2.70 34.22 19.26
N PHE A 1159 -1.64 33.42 19.13
CA PHE A 1159 -1.65 32.05 19.61
C PHE A 1159 -0.47 31.80 20.55
N TYR A 1160 -0.64 30.79 21.40
CA TYR A 1160 0.33 30.30 22.35
C TYR A 1160 0.67 28.85 22.02
N ALA A 1161 1.93 28.44 22.12
CA ALA A 1161 2.33 27.06 21.80
C ALA A 1161 3.61 26.66 22.56
N ILE A 1162 3.98 25.39 22.46
CA ILE A 1162 5.31 24.91 22.89
C ILE A 1162 6.22 24.85 21.65
N SER A 1163 7.47 25.28 21.80
CA SER A 1163 8.49 25.10 20.79
C SER A 1163 8.79 23.62 20.55
N SER A 1164 8.81 23.22 19.28
CA SER A 1164 9.24 21.86 18.86
C SER A 1164 10.74 21.78 18.53
N ASP A 1165 11.48 22.88 18.62
CA ASP A 1165 12.91 22.93 18.28
C ASP A 1165 13.75 22.38 19.46
N VAL A 1166 14.13 21.10 19.38
CA VAL A 1166 14.90 20.39 20.42
C VAL A 1166 16.39 20.75 20.45
N ASP A 1167 16.89 21.36 19.38
CA ASP A 1167 18.24 21.92 19.25
C ASP A 1167 18.32 23.40 19.65
N ALA A 1168 17.22 23.97 20.17
CA ALA A 1168 17.24 25.30 20.74
C ALA A 1168 18.13 25.37 21.99
N SER A 1169 18.60 26.57 22.33
CA SER A 1169 19.35 26.80 23.58
C SER A 1169 18.55 26.41 24.82
N ASN A 1170 17.21 26.56 24.76
CA ASN A 1170 16.29 26.10 25.79
C ASN A 1170 15.15 25.28 25.16
N PRO A 1171 15.28 23.94 25.07
CA PRO A 1171 14.21 23.05 24.59
C PRO A 1171 12.96 23.16 25.47
N GLY A 1172 11.78 22.97 24.89
CA GLY A 1172 10.51 23.11 25.63
C GLY A 1172 10.10 24.57 25.91
N THR A 1173 10.66 25.55 25.21
CA THR A 1173 10.27 26.97 25.32
C THR A 1173 8.77 27.18 25.03
N LEU A 1174 8.07 27.94 25.86
CA LEU A 1174 6.73 28.44 25.53
C LEU A 1174 6.84 29.64 24.59
N ILE A 1175 5.90 29.78 23.67
CA ILE A 1175 5.84 30.91 22.74
C ILE A 1175 4.49 31.57 22.72
N LYS A 1176 4.49 32.88 22.49
CA LYS A 1176 3.35 33.68 22.04
C LYS A 1176 3.70 34.24 20.68
N VAL A 1177 2.82 34.09 19.70
CA VAL A 1177 3.02 34.59 18.33
C VAL A 1177 1.94 35.61 17.99
N ASP A 1178 2.35 36.77 17.47
CA ASP A 1178 1.47 37.76 16.86
C ASP A 1178 1.42 37.50 15.35
N VAL A 1179 0.32 36.95 14.84
CA VAL A 1179 0.20 36.52 13.44
C VAL A 1179 0.07 37.69 12.46
N VAL A 1180 -0.16 38.91 12.96
CA VAL A 1180 -0.24 40.13 12.15
C VAL A 1180 1.15 40.74 12.01
N SER A 1181 1.87 40.95 13.13
CA SER A 1181 3.22 41.51 13.09
C SER A 1181 4.31 40.49 12.77
N LYS A 1182 3.98 39.18 12.77
CA LYS A 1182 4.90 38.03 12.63
C LYS A 1182 6.01 38.03 13.70
N SER A 1183 5.75 38.68 14.83
CA SER A 1183 6.66 38.72 15.97
C SER A 1183 6.33 37.61 16.97
N ARG A 1184 7.29 37.28 17.84
CA ARG A 1184 7.10 36.32 18.92
C ARG A 1184 7.69 36.80 20.23
N LEU A 1185 7.07 36.35 21.33
CA LEU A 1185 7.64 36.35 22.66
C LEU A 1185 7.88 34.92 23.09
N THR A 1186 8.88 34.70 23.93
CA THR A 1186 9.28 33.37 24.40
C THR A 1186 9.48 33.38 25.90
N TRP A 1187 9.08 32.31 26.57
CA TRP A 1187 9.38 32.06 27.96
C TRP A 1187 10.09 30.71 28.09
N CYS A 1188 11.21 30.70 28.80
CA CYS A 1188 11.99 29.50 29.08
C CYS A 1188 12.79 29.69 30.37
N GLU A 1189 13.08 28.58 31.03
CA GLU A 1189 13.97 28.51 32.18
C GLU A 1189 14.85 27.27 32.04
N GLU A 1190 16.12 27.38 32.43
CA GLU A 1190 17.04 26.24 32.35
C GLU A 1190 16.49 25.07 33.18
N ASN A 1191 16.55 23.86 32.62
CA ASN A 1191 16.10 22.63 33.27
C ASN A 1191 14.58 22.56 33.56
N VAL A 1192 13.76 23.47 33.03
CA VAL A 1192 12.30 23.47 33.19
C VAL A 1192 11.60 23.14 31.88
N TYR A 1193 10.69 22.17 31.94
CA TYR A 1193 9.96 21.66 30.78
C TYR A 1193 8.45 21.90 30.97
N PRO A 1194 7.92 23.01 30.44
CA PRO A 1194 6.49 23.26 30.47
C PRO A 1194 5.72 22.34 29.51
N SER A 1195 4.44 22.16 29.82
CA SER A 1195 3.47 21.45 28.99
C SER A 1195 2.66 22.43 28.14
N GLU A 1196 1.63 21.95 27.44
CA GLU A 1196 0.81 22.77 26.55
C GLU A 1196 0.27 24.00 27.29
N PRO A 1197 0.45 25.22 26.75
CA PRO A 1197 -0.06 26.44 27.35
C PRO A 1197 -1.57 26.52 27.20
N ILE A 1198 -2.32 26.84 28.26
CA ILE A 1198 -3.76 27.09 28.22
C ILE A 1198 -4.01 28.58 28.50
N PHE A 1199 -4.62 29.28 27.55
CA PHE A 1199 -5.07 30.66 27.75
C PHE A 1199 -6.35 30.67 28.59
N VAL A 1200 -6.41 31.55 29.59
CA VAL A 1200 -7.60 31.82 30.41
C VAL A 1200 -7.84 33.32 30.39
N PRO A 1201 -8.99 33.79 29.87
CA PRO A 1201 -9.28 35.22 29.80
C PRO A 1201 -9.46 35.82 31.20
N GLY A 1202 -9.14 37.10 31.35
CA GLY A 1202 -9.53 37.86 32.53
C GLY A 1202 -11.05 38.00 32.67
N PRO A 1203 -11.57 38.47 33.82
CA PRO A 1203 -13.02 38.61 34.05
C PRO A 1203 -13.75 39.57 33.08
N ASP A 1204 -13.02 40.55 32.52
CA ASP A 1204 -13.52 41.50 31.52
C ASP A 1204 -12.39 41.88 30.55
N PRO A 1205 -12.04 40.99 29.60
CA PRO A 1205 -10.83 41.13 28.79
C PRO A 1205 -10.96 42.31 27.81
N GLN A 1206 -10.02 43.26 27.89
CA GLN A 1206 -9.98 44.45 27.04
C GLN A 1206 -9.26 44.22 25.70
N SER A 1207 -8.47 43.14 25.59
CA SER A 1207 -7.83 42.69 24.36
C SER A 1207 -7.81 41.15 24.28
N GLU A 1208 -7.57 40.61 23.08
CA GLU A 1208 -7.54 39.15 22.83
C GLU A 1208 -6.55 38.39 23.74
N ASP A 1209 -5.47 39.05 24.13
CA ASP A 1209 -4.42 38.54 25.01
C ASP A 1209 -4.53 39.05 26.47
N ASP A 1210 -5.70 39.56 26.87
CA ASP A 1210 -5.95 40.04 28.24
C ASP A 1210 -6.41 38.90 29.16
N GLY A 1211 -5.46 38.38 29.93
CA GLY A 1211 -5.66 37.20 30.77
C GLY A 1211 -4.34 36.56 31.17
N VAL A 1212 -4.38 35.26 31.44
CA VAL A 1212 -3.20 34.49 31.80
C VAL A 1212 -3.00 33.28 30.91
N VAL A 1213 -1.76 32.81 30.81
CA VAL A 1213 -1.41 31.52 30.22
C VAL A 1213 -0.93 30.59 31.32
N LEU A 1214 -1.57 29.43 31.42
CA LEU A 1214 -1.25 28.39 32.38
C LEU A 1214 -0.44 27.28 31.71
N ALA A 1215 0.62 26.80 32.34
CA ALA A 1215 1.34 25.63 31.87
C ALA A 1215 1.81 24.78 33.06
N ALA A 1216 1.52 23.47 33.04
CA ALA A 1216 2.14 22.57 34.02
C ALA A 1216 3.63 22.42 33.69
N MET A 1217 4.48 22.34 34.71
CA MET A 1217 5.94 22.26 34.60
C MET A 1217 6.47 21.01 35.28
N VAL A 1218 7.52 20.43 34.70
CA VAL A 1218 8.38 19.44 35.33
C VAL A 1218 9.84 19.86 35.16
N TRP A 1219 10.73 19.40 36.03
CA TRP A 1219 12.15 19.72 35.98
C TRP A 1219 12.93 18.54 35.42
N GLY A 1220 13.98 18.77 34.64
CA GLY A 1220 14.89 17.73 34.15
C GLY A 1220 15.91 17.28 35.20
N ARG A 1221 16.82 16.38 34.78
CA ARG A 1221 17.95 15.86 35.56
C ARG A 1221 17.45 15.20 36.86
N ASP A 1222 18.12 15.44 37.99
CA ASP A 1222 17.86 14.80 39.28
C ASP A 1222 16.59 15.32 40.01
N GLU A 1223 15.80 16.20 39.39
CA GLU A 1223 14.60 16.84 40.00
C GLU A 1223 13.28 16.18 39.57
N GLU A 1224 13.26 14.85 39.46
CA GLU A 1224 12.12 14.12 38.89
C GLU A 1224 10.83 14.19 39.73
N ASN A 1225 10.95 14.45 41.04
CA ASN A 1225 9.84 14.52 41.99
C ASN A 1225 9.25 15.93 42.12
N ARG A 1226 9.54 16.83 41.18
CA ARG A 1226 9.10 18.22 41.21
C ARG A 1226 8.08 18.47 40.10
N ALA A 1227 6.90 18.93 40.49
CA ALA A 1227 5.85 19.40 39.59
C ALA A 1227 5.54 20.86 39.85
N GLY A 1228 4.96 21.55 38.87
CA GLY A 1228 4.57 22.93 39.04
C GLY A 1228 3.47 23.38 38.11
N LEU A 1229 2.88 24.52 38.44
CA LEU A 1229 1.97 25.28 37.60
C LEU A 1229 2.55 26.67 37.40
N LEU A 1230 2.81 27.04 36.14
CA LEU A 1230 3.25 28.36 35.73
C LEU A 1230 2.03 29.23 35.42
N VAL A 1231 2.08 30.50 35.82
CA VAL A 1231 1.10 31.53 35.45
C VAL A 1231 1.85 32.69 34.79
N LEU A 1232 1.65 32.83 33.48
CA LEU A 1232 2.20 33.95 32.70
C LEU A 1232 1.12 34.99 32.46
N ASP A 1233 1.51 36.26 32.45
CA ASP A 1233 0.70 37.32 31.86
C ASP A 1233 0.60 37.06 30.35
N ALA A 1234 -0.62 36.91 29.83
CA ALA A 1234 -0.82 36.51 28.45
C ALA A 1234 -0.41 37.61 27.45
N LYS A 1235 -0.30 38.87 27.90
CA LYS A 1235 0.01 40.04 27.09
C LYS A 1235 1.51 40.27 26.97
N THR A 1236 2.20 40.40 28.10
CA THR A 1236 3.65 40.64 28.19
C THR A 1236 4.46 39.36 28.10
N PHE A 1237 3.82 38.20 28.33
CA PHE A 1237 4.46 36.89 28.41
C PHE A 1237 5.50 36.79 29.55
N THR A 1238 5.37 37.65 30.56
CA THR A 1238 6.19 37.61 31.78
C THR A 1238 5.52 36.76 32.84
N GLU A 1239 6.32 36.12 33.69
CA GLU A 1239 5.80 35.34 34.79
C GLU A 1239 5.16 36.22 35.87
N LEU A 1240 3.88 35.95 36.18
CA LEU A 1240 3.18 36.55 37.31
C LEU A 1240 3.48 35.78 38.59
N GLY A 1241 3.47 34.45 38.49
CA GLY A 1241 3.81 33.55 39.57
C GLY A 1241 3.79 32.10 39.12
N ARG A 1242 4.14 31.22 40.05
CA ARG A 1242 4.07 29.79 39.89
C ARG A 1242 3.73 29.12 41.20
N CYS A 1243 3.22 27.90 41.13
CA CYS A 1243 3.10 27.03 42.28
C CYS A 1243 3.95 25.78 42.06
N GLU A 1244 4.70 25.36 43.07
CA GLU A 1244 5.58 24.19 43.00
C GLU A 1244 5.17 23.14 44.03
N PHE A 1245 5.33 21.87 43.65
CA PHE A 1245 4.94 20.71 44.44
C PHE A 1245 6.09 19.71 44.50
N THR A 1246 6.26 19.09 45.66
CA THR A 1246 7.13 17.91 45.83
C THR A 1246 6.25 16.68 45.90
N THR A 1247 6.42 15.77 44.94
CA THR A 1247 5.66 14.53 44.83
C THR A 1247 6.40 13.36 45.48
N PRO A 1248 5.70 12.26 45.86
CA PRO A 1248 6.34 11.09 46.46
C PRO A 1248 7.23 10.30 45.49
N GLY A 1249 7.09 10.51 44.17
CA GLY A 1249 7.91 9.87 43.13
C GLY A 1249 7.91 10.68 41.82
N PRO A 1250 8.55 10.16 40.77
CA PRO A 1250 8.75 10.89 39.51
C PRO A 1250 7.44 11.35 38.88
N VAL A 1251 7.44 12.57 38.33
CA VAL A 1251 6.27 13.16 37.66
C VAL A 1251 6.46 13.13 36.14
N PRO A 1252 5.62 12.36 35.41
CA PRO A 1252 5.60 12.38 33.97
C PRO A 1252 5.13 13.72 33.39
N LYS A 1253 5.63 14.07 32.20
CA LYS A 1253 5.17 15.24 31.46
C LYS A 1253 3.82 14.95 30.77
N CYS A 1254 2.81 15.76 31.07
CA CYS A 1254 1.49 15.68 30.43
C CYS A 1254 1.45 16.32 29.03
N LEU A 1255 0.44 15.97 28.21
CA LEU A 1255 0.28 16.39 26.82
C LEU A 1255 -0.80 17.45 26.63
N HIS A 1256 -2.07 17.09 26.79
CA HIS A 1256 -3.20 17.98 26.50
C HIS A 1256 -4.02 18.29 27.76
N GLY A 1257 -4.76 19.38 27.73
CA GLY A 1257 -5.58 19.76 28.87
C GLY A 1257 -6.71 20.74 28.58
N TRP A 1258 -7.51 20.96 29.61
CA TRP A 1258 -8.61 21.90 29.59
C TRP A 1258 -8.67 22.64 30.93
N PHE A 1259 -8.94 23.94 30.90
CA PHE A 1259 -9.21 24.69 32.13
C PHE A 1259 -10.72 24.76 32.35
N GLN A 1260 -11.17 24.25 33.49
CA GLN A 1260 -12.54 24.31 33.94
C GLN A 1260 -12.67 25.44 34.97
N PRO A 1261 -13.33 26.57 34.65
CA PRO A 1261 -13.64 27.59 35.63
C PRO A 1261 -14.53 27.03 36.74
N SER A 1262 -14.36 27.51 37.97
CA SER A 1262 -15.37 27.24 39.01
C SER A 1262 -16.68 27.91 38.60
N GLN A 1263 -17.80 27.19 38.63
CA GLN A 1263 -19.10 27.83 38.43
C GLN A 1263 -19.25 28.97 39.45
N PRO A 1264 -19.75 30.16 39.04
CA PRO A 1264 -20.08 31.19 40.02
C PRO A 1264 -21.10 30.59 40.99
N LYS A 1265 -20.74 30.56 42.28
CA LYS A 1265 -21.65 30.15 43.35
C LYS A 1265 -22.91 31.00 43.37
#